data_AF-A0A813SEE5-F1
#
_entry.id   AF-A0A813SEE5-F1
#
_cell.length_a   1.000
_cell.length_b   1.000
_cell.length_c   1.000
_cell.angle_alpha   90.00
_cell.angle_beta   90.00
_cell.angle_gamma   90.00
#
_symmetry.space_group_name_H-M   'P 1'
#
loop_
_entity.id
_entity.type
_entity.pdbx_description
1 polymer ?
#
loop_
_entity_poly.entity_id
_entity_poly.type
_entity_poly.pdbx_seq_one_letter_code
_entity_poly.pdbx_strand_id
1 'polypeptide(L)'
;MAEKSTDNWFREDNPNFWPGQSFSLEIEKVVYQKKSKYQDVLVFKSKTYGMCLVLDNCIQCTERDEFSYQEMLAFLPLLSHPNPKKVLIIGGGDGGVLREVVKHPDVEEAVLCEIDQDVIDVSKLYFPEMAKGFDSKKAKVCVQDGFEYLKSHQNEFDVIITDSSDPEGPAEALFQESFYSLMKSALKPNGIICCQAESIWLHLNLIKKMMTFSRELFPSVAYAYASTPTYPSGTIGFLLCSLNKDTKFGIPNSNIRNILSSVNTRYYTSAIHRAAFVLPAFAAKKFYYSILAVLQQQLPILLLLTDRKPIYSFYNNIKSRVYVSKSPKFDRSSEIVSVVVGKRTILPCYIQDVSQFKVIWMKMNNSSILTMDDRAVNGDSRITLLHAYADEWNLQIDDVDEDDAGVYRCVLNNGMYKTLTLQVKIPPQIIDEQSTESYPSPITSGSNFTLKCYANGRPLPKIRILSFDQAENTKIISENNEVILYNVSRHTRKRYECIASNGVPPDVARSFQLTIQYPPEVTTLLTINDNGNNSTQNQLFVDLGQELRIKCQITMYPFGKIFWTKNNIQIDSNQNNYEQYASSYSDNYVIIELYIKQINYKDFGLYSCFARNDLGSNSKTIRLIENPTTTTSTTTVSTTTTVQQTTISSSLLPNFGSERFLYNRESYTDLNKQQRPRKRPKNSTRTSSTSLNVIQQREAENLRVSISSKGKSILKNVLAVY
;
A
#
# COMPACT_ATOMS: atom_id res chain seq x y z
N MET A 1 47.59 33.79 -31.60
CA MET A 1 46.90 34.77 -30.73
C MET A 1 45.44 34.75 -31.13
N ALA A 2 44.52 34.42 -30.23
CA ALA A 2 43.10 34.63 -30.49
C ALA A 2 42.79 36.11 -30.28
N GLU A 3 42.13 36.75 -31.24
CA GLU A 3 41.53 38.06 -31.01
C GLU A 3 40.48 37.96 -29.90
N LYS A 4 40.32 39.02 -29.12
CA LYS A 4 39.25 39.09 -28.12
C LYS A 4 37.90 39.16 -28.82
N SER A 5 37.27 38.01 -29.02
CA SER A 5 35.83 37.94 -29.24
C SER A 5 35.12 38.70 -28.12
N THR A 6 34.21 39.59 -28.49
CA THR A 6 33.48 40.45 -27.53
C THR A 6 32.33 39.74 -26.82
N ASP A 7 32.05 38.48 -27.18
CA ASP A 7 30.96 37.69 -26.61
C ASP A 7 31.50 36.49 -25.83
N ASN A 8 31.12 36.38 -24.54
CA ASN A 8 31.45 35.27 -23.64
C ASN A 8 30.64 33.99 -23.96
N TRP A 9 30.58 33.58 -25.21
CA TRP A 9 29.78 32.43 -25.67
C TRP A 9 30.65 31.41 -26.39
N PHE A 10 30.51 30.14 -26.01
CA PHE A 10 30.94 29.03 -26.85
C PHE A 10 29.84 28.77 -27.88
N ARG A 11 30.20 28.66 -29.16
CA ARG A 11 29.28 28.35 -30.26
C ARG A 11 29.75 27.09 -30.98
N GLU A 12 28.87 26.11 -31.06
CA GLU A 12 29.08 24.85 -31.76
C GLU A 12 28.67 24.98 -33.22
N ASP A 13 29.65 25.19 -34.11
CA ASP A 13 29.43 25.22 -35.56
C ASP A 13 30.09 23.99 -36.21
N ASN A 14 29.31 23.11 -36.86
CA ASN A 14 29.86 22.11 -37.79
C ASN A 14 29.19 22.23 -39.17
N PRO A 15 29.87 22.82 -40.17
CA PRO A 15 29.29 23.05 -41.49
C PRO A 15 29.17 21.76 -42.33
N ASN A 16 29.83 20.67 -41.94
CA ASN A 16 29.73 19.38 -42.62
C ASN A 16 28.50 18.59 -42.18
N PHE A 17 28.18 18.63 -40.87
CA PHE A 17 27.15 17.79 -40.25
C PHE A 17 25.84 18.50 -39.92
N TRP A 18 25.87 19.77 -39.50
CA TRP A 18 24.66 20.58 -39.25
C TRP A 18 24.76 21.99 -39.88
N PRO A 19 24.92 22.08 -41.21
CA PRO A 19 25.06 23.36 -41.90
C PRO A 19 23.88 24.29 -41.66
N GLY A 20 24.17 25.56 -41.33
CA GLY A 20 23.17 26.63 -41.18
C GLY A 20 22.47 26.69 -39.82
N GLN A 21 22.87 25.87 -38.85
CA GLN A 21 22.44 25.98 -37.45
C GLN A 21 23.66 25.90 -36.52
N SER A 22 23.55 26.48 -35.33
CA SER A 22 24.50 26.25 -34.24
C SER A 22 23.83 26.41 -32.88
N PHE A 23 24.37 25.70 -31.89
CA PHE A 23 23.98 25.85 -30.49
C PHE A 23 25.03 26.72 -29.76
N SER A 24 24.63 27.41 -28.69
CA SER A 24 25.55 28.31 -27.97
C SER A 24 25.32 28.29 -26.46
N LEU A 25 26.42 28.24 -25.71
CA LEU A 25 26.43 28.26 -24.25
C LEU A 25 27.26 29.44 -23.75
N GLU A 26 26.68 30.26 -22.86
CA GLU A 26 27.41 31.34 -22.22
C GLU A 26 28.48 30.76 -21.27
N ILE A 27 29.73 31.14 -21.48
CA ILE A 27 30.90 30.73 -20.73
C ILE A 27 30.94 31.53 -19.42
N GLU A 28 30.96 30.84 -18.28
CA GLU A 28 31.37 31.44 -17.01
C GLU A 28 32.89 31.49 -16.90
N LYS A 29 33.57 30.39 -17.22
CA LYS A 29 35.03 30.26 -17.12
C LYS A 29 35.56 29.07 -17.94
N VAL A 30 36.54 29.28 -18.81
CA VAL A 30 37.36 28.18 -19.36
C VAL A 30 38.30 27.66 -18.26
N VAL A 31 38.34 26.34 -18.06
CA VAL A 31 39.16 25.70 -17.01
C VAL A 31 40.26 24.80 -17.56
N TYR A 32 40.13 24.32 -18.80
CA TYR A 32 41.13 23.52 -19.49
C TYR A 32 41.02 23.74 -21.00
N GLN A 33 42.15 23.84 -21.70
CA GLN A 33 42.21 23.82 -23.15
C GLN A 33 43.56 23.29 -23.61
N LYS A 34 43.60 22.19 -24.36
CA LYS A 34 44.82 21.54 -24.83
C LYS A 34 44.52 20.68 -26.06
N LYS A 35 45.43 20.64 -27.04
CA LYS A 35 45.41 19.60 -28.08
C LYS A 35 46.02 18.31 -27.52
N SER A 36 45.27 17.21 -27.57
CA SER A 36 45.76 15.88 -27.22
C SER A 36 46.57 15.29 -28.39
N LYS A 37 46.89 14.00 -28.32
CA LYS A 37 47.44 13.26 -29.46
C LYS A 37 46.45 13.13 -30.63
N TYR A 38 45.14 13.22 -30.35
CA TYR A 38 44.08 12.87 -31.29
C TYR A 38 43.21 14.08 -31.70
N GLN A 39 42.88 14.97 -30.77
CA GLN A 39 41.83 15.98 -30.92
C GLN A 39 42.10 17.24 -30.06
N ASP A 40 41.43 18.35 -30.34
CA ASP A 40 41.43 19.54 -29.48
C ASP A 40 40.42 19.38 -28.33
N VAL A 41 40.92 19.39 -27.09
CA VAL A 41 40.13 19.19 -25.86
C VAL A 41 39.91 20.53 -25.16
N LEU A 42 38.65 20.90 -24.95
CA LEU A 42 38.23 22.11 -24.24
C LEU A 42 37.26 21.74 -23.11
N VAL A 43 37.50 22.29 -21.92
CA VAL A 43 36.54 22.25 -20.81
C VAL A 43 36.30 23.65 -20.28
N PHE A 44 35.02 24.00 -20.18
CA PHE A 44 34.58 25.25 -19.57
C PHE A 44 33.39 25.02 -18.65
N LYS A 45 33.26 25.88 -17.64
CA LYS A 45 32.04 26.04 -16.87
C LYS A 45 31.12 27.00 -17.64
N SER A 46 29.93 26.55 -17.98
CA SER A 46 28.86 27.39 -18.53
C SER A 46 28.06 28.07 -17.41
N LYS A 47 27.32 29.13 -17.74
CA LYS A 47 26.43 29.83 -16.79
C LYS A 47 25.26 28.98 -16.31
N THR A 48 24.76 28.05 -17.14
CA THR A 48 23.44 27.42 -16.95
C THR A 48 23.39 25.92 -17.23
N TYR A 49 24.47 25.30 -17.72
CA TYR A 49 24.55 23.85 -18.01
C TYR A 49 25.63 23.12 -17.19
N GLY A 50 26.30 23.81 -16.25
CA GLY A 50 27.39 23.25 -15.44
C GLY A 50 28.70 23.20 -16.23
N MET A 51 29.57 22.25 -15.90
CA MET A 51 30.75 21.92 -16.69
C MET A 51 30.35 21.33 -18.05
N CYS A 52 31.10 21.69 -19.10
CA CYS A 52 30.87 21.28 -20.49
C CYS A 52 32.17 20.76 -21.09
N LEU A 53 32.14 19.56 -21.68
CA LEU A 53 33.25 18.95 -22.42
C LEU A 53 33.04 19.18 -23.91
N VAL A 54 34.08 19.65 -24.58
CA VAL A 54 34.10 19.89 -26.03
C VAL A 54 35.34 19.22 -26.62
N LEU A 55 35.14 18.44 -27.69
CA LEU A 55 36.19 17.81 -28.49
C LEU A 55 36.04 18.27 -29.95
N ASP A 56 37.12 18.76 -30.55
CA ASP A 56 37.16 19.29 -31.93
C ASP A 56 36.03 20.31 -32.27
N ASN A 57 35.65 21.11 -31.28
CA ASN A 57 34.55 22.10 -31.29
C ASN A 57 33.10 21.55 -31.24
N CYS A 58 32.92 20.24 -31.06
CA CYS A 58 31.61 19.61 -30.81
C CYS A 58 31.42 19.34 -29.30
N ILE A 59 30.24 19.66 -28.77
CA ILE A 59 29.87 19.42 -27.37
C ILE A 59 29.63 17.93 -27.15
N GLN A 60 30.42 17.31 -26.29
CA GLN A 60 30.29 15.90 -25.97
C GLN A 60 29.34 15.66 -24.80
N CYS A 61 29.37 16.51 -23.77
CA CYS A 61 28.44 16.41 -22.65
C CYS A 61 28.39 17.70 -21.81
N THR A 62 27.28 17.86 -21.07
CA THR A 62 27.17 18.83 -19.98
C THR A 62 26.58 18.18 -18.73
N GLU A 63 27.00 18.61 -17.54
CA GLU A 63 26.47 18.07 -16.26
C GLU A 63 24.95 18.18 -16.13
N ARG A 64 24.36 19.17 -16.81
CA ARG A 64 22.92 19.42 -16.76
C ARG A 64 22.11 18.33 -17.46
N ASP A 65 22.52 17.84 -18.62
CA ASP A 65 21.70 17.00 -19.50
C ASP A 65 22.31 15.65 -19.97
N GLU A 66 23.59 15.38 -19.67
CA GLU A 66 24.27 14.10 -19.95
C GLU A 66 23.40 12.88 -19.65
N PHE A 67 22.77 12.86 -18.47
CA PHE A 67 21.98 11.73 -17.96
C PHE A 67 20.93 11.19 -18.94
N SER A 68 20.41 12.01 -19.87
CA SER A 68 19.49 11.55 -20.91
C SER A 68 20.17 10.60 -21.90
N TYR A 69 21.35 10.97 -22.39
CA TYR A 69 22.14 10.19 -23.34
C TYR A 69 22.79 8.99 -22.64
N GLN A 70 23.53 9.23 -21.56
CA GLN A 70 24.25 8.21 -20.79
C GLN A 70 23.32 7.08 -20.30
N GLU A 71 22.14 7.40 -19.75
CA GLU A 71 21.20 6.38 -19.28
C GLU A 71 20.54 5.63 -20.45
N MET A 72 20.20 6.30 -21.55
CA MET A 72 19.56 5.64 -22.69
C MET A 72 20.51 4.71 -23.44
N LEU A 73 21.73 5.18 -23.75
CA LEU A 73 22.74 4.38 -24.46
C LEU A 73 23.13 3.12 -23.67
N ALA A 74 23.21 3.22 -22.33
CA ALA A 74 23.47 2.08 -21.45
C ALA A 74 22.26 1.16 -21.24
N PHE A 75 21.09 1.69 -20.85
CA PHE A 75 19.98 0.84 -20.43
C PHE A 75 19.13 0.27 -21.57
N LEU A 76 19.09 0.90 -22.75
CA LEU A 76 18.40 0.32 -23.92
C LEU A 76 18.93 -1.11 -24.26
N PRO A 77 20.25 -1.36 -24.44
CA PRO A 77 20.74 -2.71 -24.71
C PRO A 77 20.74 -3.62 -23.48
N LEU A 78 21.13 -3.13 -22.29
CA LEU A 78 21.19 -3.95 -21.07
C LEU A 78 19.82 -4.55 -20.74
N LEU A 79 18.77 -3.72 -20.80
CA LEU A 79 17.39 -4.16 -20.55
C LEU A 79 16.70 -4.74 -21.80
N SER A 80 17.38 -4.83 -22.94
CA SER A 80 16.98 -5.68 -24.08
C SER A 80 17.63 -7.08 -24.03
N HIS A 81 18.72 -7.24 -23.27
CA HIS A 81 19.40 -8.52 -23.09
C HIS A 81 18.77 -9.30 -21.92
N PRO A 82 18.65 -10.65 -21.99
CA PRO A 82 18.07 -11.43 -20.90
C PRO A 82 18.96 -11.51 -19.65
N ASN A 83 20.29 -11.44 -19.80
CA ASN A 83 21.28 -11.60 -18.71
C ASN A 83 22.65 -11.00 -19.12
N PRO A 84 22.83 -9.67 -19.12
CA PRO A 84 24.07 -9.03 -19.60
C PRO A 84 25.18 -9.08 -18.55
N LYS A 85 26.14 -10.01 -18.70
CA LYS A 85 27.25 -10.22 -17.74
C LYS A 85 28.51 -9.44 -18.06
N LYS A 86 29.00 -9.55 -19.31
CA LYS A 86 30.22 -8.87 -19.77
C LYS A 86 29.89 -7.85 -20.85
N VAL A 87 30.21 -6.60 -20.58
CA VAL A 87 29.88 -5.44 -21.41
C VAL A 87 31.17 -4.81 -21.92
N LEU A 88 31.20 -4.40 -23.20
CA LEU A 88 32.22 -3.52 -23.76
C LEU A 88 31.60 -2.14 -24.01
N ILE A 89 32.36 -1.09 -23.75
CA ILE A 89 32.11 0.29 -24.13
C ILE A 89 33.29 0.71 -25.00
N ILE A 90 33.03 1.24 -26.20
CA ILE A 90 34.04 1.82 -27.10
C ILE A 90 33.82 3.32 -27.12
N GLY A 91 34.87 4.10 -26.83
CA GLY A 91 34.77 5.52 -26.50
C GLY A 91 34.26 5.72 -25.07
N GLY A 92 33.42 6.75 -24.86
CA GLY A 92 32.84 7.08 -23.56
C GLY A 92 33.85 7.54 -22.50
N GLY A 93 34.93 8.20 -22.91
CA GLY A 93 36.02 8.66 -22.04
C GLY A 93 35.61 9.58 -20.87
N ASP A 94 34.40 10.15 -20.89
CA ASP A 94 33.79 10.85 -19.75
C ASP A 94 33.45 9.92 -18.57
N GLY A 95 33.27 8.62 -18.85
CA GLY A 95 32.92 7.58 -17.89
C GLY A 95 31.43 7.50 -17.55
N GLY A 96 30.58 8.37 -18.10
CA GLY A 96 29.16 8.42 -17.80
C GLY A 96 28.38 7.18 -18.23
N VAL A 97 28.68 6.59 -19.40
CA VAL A 97 28.10 5.30 -19.80
C VAL A 97 28.59 4.18 -18.90
N LEU A 98 29.89 4.16 -18.55
CA LEU A 98 30.45 3.18 -17.62
C LEU A 98 29.77 3.25 -16.24
N ARG A 99 29.53 4.47 -15.73
CA ARG A 99 28.76 4.75 -14.51
C ARG A 99 27.36 4.13 -14.54
N GLU A 100 26.67 4.17 -15.68
CA GLU A 100 25.34 3.54 -15.81
C GLU A 100 25.42 2.01 -15.95
N VAL A 101 26.34 1.51 -16.77
CA VAL A 101 26.52 0.06 -17.02
C VAL A 101 26.83 -0.69 -15.72
N VAL A 102 27.71 -0.17 -14.86
CA VAL A 102 28.12 -0.86 -13.63
C VAL A 102 27.01 -0.93 -12.56
N LYS A 103 26.00 -0.06 -12.62
CA LYS A 103 24.81 -0.10 -11.73
C LYS A 103 23.97 -1.36 -11.95
N HIS A 104 23.96 -1.92 -13.16
CA HIS A 104 23.15 -3.09 -13.48
C HIS A 104 23.59 -4.30 -12.64
N PRO A 105 22.68 -4.98 -11.91
CA PRO A 105 23.07 -6.01 -10.94
C PRO A 105 23.73 -7.21 -11.61
N ASP A 106 23.22 -7.64 -12.77
CA ASP A 106 23.71 -8.82 -13.49
C ASP A 106 25.02 -8.59 -14.25
N VAL A 107 25.47 -7.32 -14.39
CA VAL A 107 26.77 -7.02 -15.02
C VAL A 107 27.89 -7.37 -14.04
N GLU A 108 28.78 -8.26 -14.46
CA GLU A 108 29.93 -8.76 -13.71
C GLU A 108 31.22 -8.01 -14.11
N GLU A 109 31.36 -7.68 -15.39
CA GLU A 109 32.53 -7.00 -15.97
C GLU A 109 32.10 -5.96 -17.02
N ALA A 110 32.62 -4.74 -16.92
CA ALA A 110 32.43 -3.66 -17.87
C ALA A 110 33.80 -3.17 -18.35
N VAL A 111 34.14 -3.45 -19.61
CA VAL A 111 35.37 -2.98 -20.25
C VAL A 111 35.07 -1.66 -20.95
N LEU A 112 35.92 -0.65 -20.77
CA LEU A 112 35.89 0.61 -21.51
C LEU A 112 37.19 0.77 -22.31
N CYS A 113 37.05 0.93 -23.62
CA CYS A 113 38.13 1.09 -24.59
C CYS A 113 38.06 2.49 -25.20
N GLU A 114 38.88 3.39 -24.66
CA GLU A 114 38.97 4.79 -25.10
C GLU A 114 40.31 5.01 -25.81
N ILE A 115 40.33 5.79 -26.89
CA ILE A 115 41.55 6.01 -27.69
C ILE A 115 42.46 7.09 -27.06
N ASP A 116 41.87 8.03 -26.32
CA ASP A 116 42.55 9.24 -25.83
C ASP A 116 42.59 9.33 -24.30
N GLN A 117 43.77 9.05 -23.72
CA GLN A 117 44.03 9.16 -22.28
C GLN A 117 43.75 10.57 -21.73
N ASP A 118 43.99 11.64 -22.52
CA ASP A 118 43.76 13.01 -22.06
C ASP A 118 42.27 13.22 -21.74
N VAL A 119 41.35 12.61 -22.49
CA VAL A 119 39.89 12.70 -22.24
C VAL A 119 39.53 12.04 -20.90
N ILE A 120 40.09 10.86 -20.60
CA ILE A 120 39.87 10.15 -19.33
C ILE A 120 40.36 10.99 -18.14
N ASP A 121 41.57 11.56 -18.24
CA ASP A 121 42.21 12.28 -17.14
C ASP A 121 41.52 13.64 -16.89
N VAL A 122 41.16 14.35 -17.96
CA VAL A 122 40.34 15.56 -17.90
C VAL A 122 38.96 15.26 -17.30
N SER A 123 38.36 14.13 -17.65
CA SER A 123 37.04 13.74 -17.15
C SER A 123 37.05 13.40 -15.66
N LYS A 124 38.06 12.68 -15.18
CA LYS A 124 38.26 12.44 -13.74
C LYS A 124 38.50 13.73 -12.94
N LEU A 125 39.17 14.72 -13.55
CA LEU A 125 39.49 15.98 -12.88
C LEU A 125 38.32 16.97 -12.82
N TYR A 126 37.56 17.11 -13.91
CA TYR A 126 36.52 18.14 -14.05
C TYR A 126 35.07 17.63 -14.02
N PHE A 127 34.85 16.32 -14.16
CA PHE A 127 33.52 15.70 -14.23
C PHE A 127 33.39 14.45 -13.31
N PRO A 128 33.71 14.56 -12.01
CA PRO A 128 33.79 13.40 -11.10
C PRO A 128 32.49 12.60 -11.01
N GLU A 129 31.32 13.23 -11.18
CA GLU A 129 30.02 12.55 -11.13
C GLU A 129 29.68 11.71 -12.38
N MET A 130 30.32 11.99 -13.53
CA MET A 130 30.32 11.09 -14.69
C MET A 130 31.45 10.04 -14.53
N ALA A 131 32.65 10.50 -14.22
CA ALA A 131 33.86 9.68 -14.13
C ALA A 131 33.85 8.61 -13.01
N LYS A 132 32.99 8.70 -12.00
CA LYS A 132 32.88 7.69 -10.91
C LYS A 132 32.62 6.25 -11.38
N GLY A 133 32.23 6.04 -12.65
CA GLY A 133 32.21 4.71 -13.26
C GLY A 133 33.58 4.00 -13.21
N PHE A 134 34.68 4.77 -13.30
CA PHE A 134 36.06 4.26 -13.27
C PHE A 134 36.47 3.65 -11.92
N ASP A 135 35.83 4.05 -10.81
CA ASP A 135 36.13 3.53 -9.47
C ASP A 135 35.41 2.20 -9.15
N SER A 136 34.55 1.73 -10.07
CA SER A 136 33.83 0.48 -9.90
C SER A 136 34.74 -0.74 -9.99
N LYS A 137 34.59 -1.69 -9.05
CA LYS A 137 35.28 -2.99 -9.10
C LYS A 137 34.91 -3.85 -10.32
N LYS A 138 33.84 -3.49 -11.04
CA LYS A 138 33.43 -4.13 -12.30
C LYS A 138 34.16 -3.54 -13.52
N ALA A 139 34.76 -2.36 -13.39
CA ALA A 139 35.35 -1.62 -14.50
C ALA A 139 36.74 -2.16 -14.86
N LYS A 140 37.03 -2.23 -16.16
CA LYS A 140 38.37 -2.38 -16.73
C LYS A 140 38.55 -1.32 -17.81
N VAL A 141 39.62 -0.55 -17.75
CA VAL A 141 39.91 0.50 -18.74
C VAL A 141 41.10 0.09 -19.59
N CYS A 142 40.96 0.16 -20.90
CA CYS A 142 42.06 0.06 -21.87
C CYS A 142 42.14 1.35 -22.70
N VAL A 143 43.37 1.77 -22.99
CA VAL A 143 43.67 2.96 -23.78
C VAL A 143 44.12 2.50 -25.16
N GLN A 144 43.16 2.35 -26.07
CA GLN A 144 43.36 1.74 -27.38
C GLN A 144 42.24 2.17 -28.34
N ASP A 145 42.57 2.22 -29.63
CA ASP A 145 41.57 2.30 -30.70
C ASP A 145 40.60 1.10 -30.62
N GLY A 146 39.31 1.38 -30.44
CA GLY A 146 38.26 0.37 -30.36
C GLY A 146 38.11 -0.50 -31.63
N PHE A 147 38.46 0.03 -32.81
CA PHE A 147 38.46 -0.72 -34.05
C PHE A 147 39.56 -1.80 -34.04
N GLU A 148 40.77 -1.44 -33.60
CA GLU A 148 41.86 -2.40 -33.42
C GLU A 148 41.60 -3.36 -32.26
N TYR A 149 41.00 -2.89 -31.16
CA TYR A 149 40.63 -3.71 -30.01
C TYR A 149 39.69 -4.85 -30.42
N LEU A 150 38.63 -4.57 -31.17
CA LEU A 150 37.68 -5.61 -31.60
C LEU A 150 38.30 -6.70 -32.48
N LYS A 151 39.40 -6.44 -33.23
CA LYS A 151 40.01 -7.46 -34.10
C LYS A 151 40.55 -8.68 -33.34
N SER A 152 40.97 -8.50 -32.09
CA SER A 152 41.51 -9.59 -31.25
C SER A 152 40.46 -10.26 -30.36
N HIS A 153 39.21 -9.80 -30.36
CA HIS A 153 38.16 -10.30 -29.47
C HIS A 153 37.06 -11.02 -30.27
N GLN A 154 36.72 -12.25 -29.87
CA GLN A 154 35.68 -13.05 -30.52
C GLN A 154 34.81 -13.75 -29.48
N ASN A 155 33.48 -13.73 -29.68
CA ASN A 155 32.51 -14.46 -28.85
C ASN A 155 32.64 -14.18 -27.33
N GLU A 156 32.87 -12.92 -26.95
CA GLU A 156 33.28 -12.53 -25.59
C GLU A 156 32.26 -11.66 -24.85
N PHE A 157 31.61 -10.73 -25.56
CA PHE A 157 30.74 -9.72 -24.94
C PHE A 157 29.26 -10.08 -25.09
N ASP A 158 28.49 -9.91 -24.00
CA ASP A 158 27.03 -10.06 -24.02
C ASP A 158 26.38 -8.79 -24.60
N VAL A 159 26.97 -7.62 -24.29
CA VAL A 159 26.58 -6.31 -24.83
C VAL A 159 27.84 -5.54 -25.26
N ILE A 160 27.78 -4.87 -26.42
CA ILE A 160 28.77 -3.87 -26.84
C ILE A 160 28.05 -2.52 -27.01
N ILE A 161 28.59 -1.48 -26.42
CA ILE A 161 28.13 -0.10 -26.55
C ILE A 161 29.20 0.69 -27.30
N THR A 162 28.81 1.44 -28.33
CA THR A 162 29.69 2.41 -28.99
C THR A 162 29.21 3.80 -28.64
N ASP A 163 30.01 4.48 -27.83
CA ASP A 163 29.79 5.84 -27.33
C ASP A 163 30.84 6.77 -27.96
N SER A 164 30.57 7.18 -29.19
CA SER A 164 31.47 7.97 -30.03
C SER A 164 30.91 9.35 -30.31
N SER A 165 31.83 10.29 -30.55
CA SER A 165 31.54 11.56 -31.23
C SER A 165 30.98 11.34 -32.65
N ASP A 166 30.62 12.44 -33.31
CA ASP A 166 30.20 12.50 -34.71
C ASP A 166 31.20 11.77 -35.65
N PRO A 167 30.80 11.31 -36.85
CA PRO A 167 31.65 10.55 -37.78
C PRO A 167 32.70 11.41 -38.51
N GLU A 168 33.49 12.17 -37.77
CA GLU A 168 34.70 12.87 -38.20
C GLU A 168 35.92 12.36 -37.41
N GLY A 169 37.13 12.71 -37.89
CA GLY A 169 38.38 12.42 -37.19
C GLY A 169 38.55 10.93 -36.82
N PRO A 170 38.82 10.59 -35.54
CA PRO A 170 39.04 9.21 -35.12
C PRO A 170 37.76 8.35 -35.13
N ALA A 171 36.56 8.95 -35.16
CA ALA A 171 35.30 8.23 -35.04
C ALA A 171 34.71 7.77 -36.39
N GLU A 172 35.15 8.30 -37.55
CA GLU A 172 34.61 7.97 -38.88
C GLU A 172 34.54 6.45 -39.16
N ALA A 173 35.54 5.69 -38.71
CA ALA A 173 35.64 4.25 -38.90
C ALA A 173 34.52 3.47 -38.17
N LEU A 174 33.98 4.02 -37.07
CA LEU A 174 32.98 3.38 -36.21
C LEU A 174 31.58 3.32 -36.86
N PHE A 175 31.34 4.12 -37.91
CA PHE A 175 30.06 4.20 -38.61
C PHE A 175 30.01 3.34 -39.90
N GLN A 176 31.03 2.51 -40.14
CA GLN A 176 31.15 1.66 -41.33
C GLN A 176 30.80 0.19 -41.05
N GLU A 177 30.33 -0.51 -42.09
CA GLU A 177 29.94 -1.93 -42.02
C GLU A 177 31.06 -2.87 -41.51
N SER A 178 32.32 -2.52 -41.79
CA SER A 178 33.50 -3.26 -41.29
C SER A 178 33.57 -3.28 -39.76
N PHE A 179 33.29 -2.16 -39.10
CA PHE A 179 33.27 -2.07 -37.63
C PHE A 179 32.11 -2.86 -37.04
N TYR A 180 30.92 -2.79 -37.65
CA TYR A 180 29.77 -3.61 -37.25
C TYR A 180 30.01 -5.12 -37.44
N SER A 181 30.81 -5.50 -38.43
CA SER A 181 31.25 -6.89 -38.64
C SER A 181 32.23 -7.36 -37.55
N LEU A 182 33.13 -6.48 -37.09
CA LEU A 182 33.99 -6.75 -35.94
C LEU A 182 33.18 -6.89 -34.65
N MET A 183 32.25 -5.96 -34.37
CA MET A 183 31.33 -6.06 -33.23
C MET A 183 30.52 -7.37 -33.25
N LYS A 184 29.96 -7.74 -34.42
CA LYS A 184 29.27 -9.03 -34.62
C LYS A 184 30.12 -10.24 -34.26
N SER A 185 31.43 -10.18 -34.53
CA SER A 185 32.37 -11.27 -34.24
C SER A 185 32.75 -11.31 -32.75
N ALA A 186 32.85 -10.15 -32.10
CA ALA A 186 33.15 -10.01 -30.68
C ALA A 186 31.97 -10.36 -29.74
N LEU A 187 30.73 -10.33 -30.24
CA LEU A 187 29.53 -10.71 -29.48
C LEU A 187 29.41 -12.23 -29.26
N LYS A 188 28.97 -12.61 -28.05
CA LYS A 188 28.46 -13.95 -27.70
C LYS A 188 27.15 -14.26 -28.43
N PRO A 189 26.68 -15.53 -28.43
CA PRO A 189 25.40 -15.89 -29.01
C PRO A 189 24.25 -15.16 -28.28
N ASN A 190 23.32 -14.59 -29.05
CA ASN A 190 22.26 -13.68 -28.60
C ASN A 190 22.72 -12.27 -28.16
N GLY A 191 24.01 -11.96 -28.25
CA GLY A 191 24.56 -10.67 -27.88
C GLY A 191 23.94 -9.49 -28.63
N ILE A 192 24.06 -8.31 -28.04
CA ILE A 192 23.45 -7.05 -28.50
C ILE A 192 24.51 -5.96 -28.67
N ILE A 193 24.42 -5.18 -29.74
CA ILE A 193 25.10 -3.89 -29.85
C ILE A 193 24.11 -2.73 -29.71
N CYS A 194 24.59 -1.62 -29.16
CA CYS A 194 23.94 -0.31 -29.18
C CYS A 194 24.99 0.74 -29.50
N CYS A 195 24.76 1.55 -30.53
CA CYS A 195 25.70 2.61 -30.92
C CYS A 195 24.98 3.95 -30.89
N GLN A 196 25.71 5.04 -30.59
CA GLN A 196 25.34 6.37 -31.08
C GLN A 196 24.96 6.24 -32.57
N ALA A 197 23.84 6.86 -32.95
CA ALA A 197 23.34 6.80 -34.33
C ALA A 197 22.68 8.10 -34.78
N GLU A 198 23.28 9.25 -34.42
CA GLU A 198 22.97 10.55 -35.01
C GLU A 198 21.52 11.09 -34.84
N SER A 199 21.27 12.32 -35.29
CA SER A 199 19.97 12.97 -35.13
C SER A 199 19.01 12.64 -36.29
N ILE A 200 17.78 12.18 -35.98
CA ILE A 200 16.74 11.95 -37.00
C ILE A 200 16.32 13.22 -37.75
N TRP A 201 16.60 14.41 -37.21
CA TRP A 201 16.24 15.68 -37.85
C TRP A 201 17.28 16.11 -38.91
N LEU A 202 18.50 15.60 -38.81
CA LEU A 202 19.65 15.99 -39.65
C LEU A 202 20.10 14.84 -40.55
N HIS A 203 20.31 13.65 -39.99
CA HIS A 203 21.17 12.62 -40.57
C HIS A 203 20.42 11.39 -41.11
N LEU A 204 19.14 11.55 -41.48
CA LEU A 204 18.26 10.50 -42.03
C LEU A 204 18.87 9.59 -43.12
N ASN A 205 19.79 10.11 -43.93
CA ASN A 205 20.44 9.34 -44.98
C ASN A 205 21.54 8.42 -44.43
N LEU A 206 22.36 8.91 -43.49
CA LEU A 206 23.38 8.14 -42.79
C LEU A 206 22.74 7.05 -41.93
N ILE A 207 21.73 7.41 -41.12
CA ILE A 207 20.96 6.46 -40.31
C ILE A 207 20.36 5.36 -41.20
N LYS A 208 19.80 5.71 -42.36
CA LYS A 208 19.28 4.72 -43.31
C LYS A 208 20.39 3.79 -43.84
N LYS A 209 21.57 4.32 -44.19
CA LYS A 209 22.73 3.51 -44.62
C LYS A 209 23.13 2.51 -43.53
N MET A 210 23.26 2.97 -42.28
CA MET A 210 23.61 2.14 -41.13
C MET A 210 22.56 1.06 -40.87
N MET A 211 21.27 1.42 -40.84
CA MET A 211 20.18 0.45 -40.70
C MET A 211 20.12 -0.56 -41.85
N THR A 212 20.52 -0.19 -43.07
CA THR A 212 20.58 -1.13 -44.20
C THR A 212 21.65 -2.18 -43.99
N PHE A 213 22.93 -1.82 -43.86
CA PHE A 213 23.98 -2.84 -43.70
C PHE A 213 23.82 -3.61 -42.37
N SER A 214 23.32 -2.98 -41.31
CA SER A 214 23.05 -3.66 -40.05
C SER A 214 22.01 -4.77 -40.19
N ARG A 215 21.03 -4.65 -41.10
CA ARG A 215 20.03 -5.71 -41.36
C ARG A 215 20.60 -6.88 -42.17
N GLU A 216 21.70 -6.66 -42.89
CA GLU A 216 22.45 -7.72 -43.58
C GLU A 216 23.36 -8.48 -42.59
N LEU A 217 23.84 -7.79 -41.56
CA LEU A 217 24.67 -8.37 -40.49
C LEU A 217 23.88 -9.01 -39.35
N PHE A 218 22.74 -8.44 -38.93
CA PHE A 218 22.02 -8.83 -37.71
C PHE A 218 20.53 -9.14 -37.97
N PRO A 219 19.98 -10.24 -37.41
CA PRO A 219 18.59 -10.64 -37.63
C PRO A 219 17.53 -9.77 -36.91
N SER A 220 17.93 -8.95 -35.92
CA SER A 220 17.04 -7.96 -35.31
C SER A 220 17.77 -6.62 -35.24
N VAL A 221 17.17 -5.57 -35.81
CA VAL A 221 17.72 -4.20 -35.88
C VAL A 221 16.60 -3.21 -35.60
N ALA A 222 16.84 -2.30 -34.67
CA ALA A 222 15.92 -1.24 -34.29
C ALA A 222 16.66 0.10 -34.11
N TYR A 223 15.91 1.19 -34.22
CA TYR A 223 16.41 2.53 -33.98
C TYR A 223 15.56 3.18 -32.89
N ALA A 224 16.22 3.77 -31.89
CA ALA A 224 15.61 4.56 -30.83
C ALA A 224 16.18 5.99 -30.85
N TYR A 225 15.55 6.93 -30.15
CA TYR A 225 16.12 8.27 -29.93
C TYR A 225 15.74 8.83 -28.55
N ALA A 226 16.53 9.79 -28.06
CA ALA A 226 16.28 10.54 -26.84
C ALA A 226 16.40 12.05 -27.06
N SER A 227 15.98 12.83 -26.07
CA SER A 227 16.09 14.29 -26.05
C SER A 227 17.30 14.71 -25.23
N THR A 228 18.29 15.32 -25.88
CA THR A 228 19.54 15.81 -25.27
C THR A 228 19.73 17.25 -25.75
N PRO A 229 19.28 18.26 -24.98
CA PRO A 229 19.19 19.65 -25.43
C PRO A 229 20.47 20.26 -25.99
N THR A 230 21.65 19.85 -25.50
CA THR A 230 22.95 20.37 -25.93
C THR A 230 23.51 19.71 -27.19
N TYR A 231 22.89 18.65 -27.71
CA TYR A 231 23.31 18.02 -28.96
C TYR A 231 22.60 18.65 -30.17
N PRO A 232 23.14 18.55 -31.40
CA PRO A 232 22.54 19.11 -32.61
C PRO A 232 21.06 18.75 -32.82
N SER A 233 20.23 19.80 -32.95
CA SER A 233 18.76 19.72 -33.00
C SER A 233 18.07 19.13 -31.75
N GLY A 234 18.76 19.05 -30.61
CA GLY A 234 18.21 18.71 -29.30
C GLY A 234 17.85 17.23 -29.10
N THR A 235 18.21 16.34 -30.03
CA THR A 235 17.90 14.91 -29.96
C THR A 235 18.98 14.07 -30.60
N ILE A 236 19.20 12.86 -30.09
CA ILE A 236 20.18 11.92 -30.63
C ILE A 236 19.64 10.48 -30.68
N GLY A 237 20.15 9.72 -31.64
CA GLY A 237 19.73 8.36 -31.96
C GLY A 237 20.59 7.27 -31.36
N PHE A 238 20.00 6.08 -31.30
CA PHE A 238 20.66 4.84 -30.91
C PHE A 238 20.30 3.74 -31.91
N LEU A 239 21.30 3.12 -32.53
CA LEU A 239 21.13 1.96 -33.41
C LEU A 239 21.41 0.68 -32.63
N LEU A 240 20.37 -0.13 -32.45
CA LEU A 240 20.43 -1.39 -31.73
C LEU A 240 20.36 -2.57 -32.67
N CYS A 241 21.25 -3.55 -32.50
CA CYS A 241 21.26 -4.78 -33.29
C CYS A 241 21.50 -6.00 -32.39
N SER A 242 20.85 -7.13 -32.68
CA SER A 242 20.98 -8.36 -31.89
C SER A 242 21.24 -9.56 -32.79
N LEU A 243 22.10 -10.47 -32.32
CA LEU A 243 22.28 -11.79 -32.94
C LEU A 243 21.09 -12.72 -32.70
N ASN A 244 20.17 -12.38 -31.79
CA ASN A 244 18.92 -13.10 -31.59
C ASN A 244 17.77 -12.42 -32.39
N LYS A 245 17.24 -13.16 -33.36
CA LYS A 245 16.07 -12.76 -34.19
C LYS A 245 14.80 -12.45 -33.36
N ASP A 246 14.69 -13.07 -32.18
CA ASP A 246 13.52 -12.96 -31.32
C ASP A 246 13.61 -11.75 -30.37
N THR A 247 14.77 -11.07 -30.28
CA THR A 247 14.93 -9.80 -29.55
C THR A 247 13.97 -8.74 -30.09
N LYS A 248 13.15 -8.17 -29.20
CA LYS A 248 12.21 -7.07 -29.49
C LYS A 248 12.61 -5.83 -28.68
N PHE A 249 13.49 -5.01 -29.26
CA PHE A 249 14.04 -3.83 -28.60
C PHE A 249 13.00 -2.85 -28.04
N GLY A 250 11.81 -2.75 -28.62
CA GLY A 250 10.72 -1.93 -28.05
C GLY A 250 10.02 -2.52 -26.82
N ILE A 251 10.47 -3.66 -26.29
CA ILE A 251 9.90 -4.35 -25.13
C ILE A 251 11.06 -4.73 -24.18
N PRO A 252 11.23 -4.02 -23.05
CA PRO A 252 12.29 -4.33 -22.11
C PRO A 252 12.07 -5.67 -21.39
N ASN A 253 13.16 -6.24 -20.89
CA ASN A 253 13.24 -7.44 -20.08
C ASN A 253 12.21 -7.40 -18.93
N SER A 254 11.50 -8.51 -18.69
CA SER A 254 10.46 -8.60 -17.66
C SER A 254 10.97 -8.33 -16.24
N ASN A 255 12.28 -8.48 -15.99
CA ASN A 255 12.91 -8.16 -14.69
C ASN A 255 13.16 -6.65 -14.49
N ILE A 256 12.84 -5.78 -15.47
CA ILE A 256 13.12 -4.33 -15.44
C ILE A 256 12.64 -3.64 -14.16
N ARG A 257 11.52 -4.05 -13.57
CA ARG A 257 11.01 -3.46 -12.31
C ARG A 257 11.96 -3.66 -11.13
N ASN A 258 12.57 -4.84 -11.03
CA ASN A 258 13.51 -5.14 -9.95
C ASN A 258 14.83 -4.41 -10.18
N ILE A 259 15.32 -4.38 -11.43
CA ILE A 259 16.55 -3.68 -11.80
C ILE A 259 16.41 -2.17 -11.57
N LEU A 260 15.34 -1.54 -12.05
CA LEU A 260 15.07 -0.11 -11.81
C LEU A 260 14.73 0.21 -10.35
N SER A 261 14.37 -0.77 -9.51
CA SER A 261 14.24 -0.52 -8.06
C SER A 261 15.57 -0.43 -7.33
N SER A 262 16.67 -0.91 -7.94
CA SER A 262 18.02 -0.87 -7.36
C SER A 262 18.96 0.15 -8.01
N VAL A 263 18.54 0.84 -9.08
CA VAL A 263 19.34 1.85 -9.78
C VAL A 263 18.59 3.17 -9.86
N ASN A 264 19.27 4.27 -9.52
CA ASN A 264 18.68 5.61 -9.63
C ASN A 264 18.91 6.18 -11.04
N THR A 265 17.83 6.47 -11.75
CA THR A 265 17.80 7.10 -13.08
C THR A 265 17.04 8.42 -13.04
N ARG A 266 17.44 9.37 -13.89
CA ARG A 266 16.85 10.72 -14.03
C ARG A 266 16.01 10.86 -15.31
N TYR A 267 16.31 10.08 -16.35
CA TYR A 267 15.61 10.08 -17.65
C TYR A 267 15.02 8.71 -17.98
N TYR A 268 15.83 7.66 -17.85
CA TYR A 268 15.45 6.33 -18.29
C TYR A 268 14.36 5.73 -17.39
N THR A 269 13.27 5.32 -18.02
CA THR A 269 12.19 4.52 -17.40
C THR A 269 11.74 3.46 -18.39
N SER A 270 10.99 2.45 -17.93
CA SER A 270 10.41 1.47 -18.87
C SER A 270 9.48 2.11 -19.91
N ALA A 271 8.81 3.23 -19.58
CA ALA A 271 7.96 3.97 -20.50
C ALA A 271 8.79 4.69 -21.57
N ILE A 272 9.83 5.41 -21.15
CA ILE A 272 10.75 6.11 -22.05
C ILE A 272 11.47 5.12 -22.98
N HIS A 273 11.90 3.95 -22.47
CA HIS A 273 12.42 2.87 -23.30
C HIS A 273 11.43 2.48 -24.41
N ARG A 274 10.15 2.23 -24.10
CA ARG A 274 9.13 1.89 -25.11
C ARG A 274 8.89 3.03 -26.10
N ALA A 275 8.80 4.27 -25.60
CA ALA A 275 8.52 5.47 -26.37
C ALA A 275 9.66 5.87 -27.32
N ALA A 276 10.92 5.60 -26.95
CA ALA A 276 12.09 5.95 -27.76
C ALA A 276 12.12 5.28 -29.15
N PHE A 277 11.44 4.15 -29.32
CA PHE A 277 11.27 3.48 -30.63
C PHE A 277 10.07 4.01 -31.44
N VAL A 278 9.26 4.91 -30.89
CA VAL A 278 8.11 5.53 -31.58
C VAL A 278 8.60 6.73 -32.38
N LEU A 279 9.04 6.48 -33.61
CA LEU A 279 9.65 7.50 -34.45
C LEU A 279 8.62 8.44 -35.10
N PRO A 280 8.95 9.72 -35.30
CA PRO A 280 8.18 10.63 -36.15
C PRO A 280 7.89 10.03 -37.54
N ALA A 281 6.70 10.32 -38.08
CA ALA A 281 6.19 9.67 -39.29
C ALA A 281 7.14 9.76 -40.51
N PHE A 282 7.92 10.85 -40.64
CA PHE A 282 8.90 11.00 -41.73
C PHE A 282 10.08 10.04 -41.58
N ALA A 283 10.62 9.87 -40.36
CA ALA A 283 11.73 8.97 -40.06
C ALA A 283 11.26 7.51 -40.18
N ALA A 284 10.10 7.18 -39.61
CA ALA A 284 9.46 5.88 -39.78
C ALA A 284 9.29 5.52 -41.27
N LYS A 285 8.79 6.46 -42.09
CA LYS A 285 8.65 6.29 -43.54
C LYS A 285 9.99 6.01 -44.23
N LYS A 286 11.05 6.72 -43.86
CA LYS A 286 12.40 6.56 -44.40
C LYS A 286 13.02 5.19 -44.10
N PHE A 287 12.79 4.66 -42.89
CA PHE A 287 13.48 3.47 -42.37
C PHE A 287 12.71 2.14 -42.56
N TYR A 288 11.38 2.19 -42.67
CA TYR A 288 10.52 0.99 -42.68
C TYR A 288 9.58 0.91 -43.90
N TYR A 289 9.08 2.03 -44.43
CA TYR A 289 8.04 2.00 -45.47
C TYR A 289 8.56 1.82 -46.91
N SER A 290 9.87 1.83 -47.14
CA SER A 290 10.44 1.57 -48.47
C SER A 290 10.17 0.16 -49.01
N ILE A 291 9.92 -0.83 -48.14
CA ILE A 291 9.54 -2.20 -48.55
C ILE A 291 8.06 -2.24 -48.97
N LEU A 292 7.18 -1.55 -48.25
CA LEU A 292 5.76 -1.44 -48.59
C LEU A 292 5.53 -0.61 -49.86
N ALA A 293 6.35 0.42 -50.11
CA ALA A 293 6.24 1.26 -51.30
C ALA A 293 6.56 0.49 -52.60
N VAL A 294 7.55 -0.42 -52.60
CA VAL A 294 7.84 -1.28 -53.76
C VAL A 294 6.69 -2.26 -54.02
N LEU A 295 6.12 -2.84 -52.96
CA LEU A 295 4.92 -3.68 -53.06
C LEU A 295 3.70 -2.89 -53.56
N GLN A 296 3.54 -1.62 -53.17
CA GLN A 296 2.46 -0.74 -53.65
C GLN A 296 2.68 -0.23 -55.08
N GLN A 297 3.92 0.02 -55.53
CA GLN A 297 4.19 0.49 -56.89
C GLN A 297 4.16 -0.62 -57.94
N GLN A 298 4.46 -1.88 -57.56
CA GLN A 298 4.29 -3.02 -58.46
C GLN A 298 2.85 -3.57 -58.48
N LEU A 299 2.02 -3.24 -57.48
CA LEU A 299 0.64 -3.72 -57.38
C LEU A 299 -0.24 -3.38 -58.60
N PRO A 300 -0.23 -2.14 -59.16
CA PRO A 300 -1.03 -1.81 -60.35
C PRO A 300 -0.61 -2.62 -61.59
N ILE A 301 0.68 -2.86 -61.75
CA ILE A 301 1.24 -3.62 -62.88
C ILE A 301 0.87 -5.11 -62.76
N LEU A 302 0.85 -5.65 -61.55
CA LEU A 302 0.43 -7.04 -61.30
C LEU A 302 -1.09 -7.22 -61.39
N LEU A 303 -1.87 -6.22 -60.99
CA LEU A 303 -3.33 -6.18 -61.10
C LEU A 303 -3.82 -6.08 -62.55
N LEU A 304 -3.09 -5.37 -63.42
CA LEU A 304 -3.41 -5.28 -64.86
C LEU A 304 -3.12 -6.57 -65.64
N LEU A 305 -2.33 -7.50 -65.09
CA LEU A 305 -1.88 -8.71 -65.79
C LEU A 305 -2.48 -10.02 -65.24
N THR A 306 -3.17 -10.01 -64.09
CA THR A 306 -3.77 -11.24 -63.53
C THR A 306 -5.14 -11.01 -62.88
N ASP A 307 -6.19 -11.43 -63.59
CA ASP A 307 -7.58 -11.36 -63.15
C ASP A 307 -7.94 -12.46 -62.12
N ARG A 308 -7.36 -12.39 -60.90
CA ARG A 308 -7.63 -13.37 -59.83
C ARG A 308 -7.66 -12.77 -58.42
N LYS A 309 -8.77 -13.04 -57.71
CA LYS A 309 -9.05 -12.70 -56.29
C LYS A 309 -8.06 -13.17 -55.19
N PRO A 310 -7.12 -14.14 -55.35
CA PRO A 310 -6.25 -14.59 -54.26
C PRO A 310 -5.26 -13.54 -53.72
N ILE A 311 -4.87 -12.53 -54.50
CA ILE A 311 -3.86 -11.54 -54.10
C ILE A 311 -4.36 -10.69 -52.91
N TYR A 312 -5.65 -10.37 -52.87
CA TYR A 312 -6.25 -9.60 -51.77
C TYR A 312 -6.27 -10.40 -50.45
N SER A 313 -6.51 -11.72 -50.55
CA SER A 313 -6.39 -12.65 -49.41
C SER A 313 -4.95 -12.73 -48.91
N PHE A 314 -3.99 -12.85 -49.82
CA PHE A 314 -2.56 -12.93 -49.50
C PHE A 314 -2.03 -11.64 -48.85
N TYR A 315 -2.43 -10.47 -49.35
CA TYR A 315 -2.11 -9.17 -48.75
C TYR A 315 -2.62 -9.05 -47.31
N ASN A 316 -3.88 -9.45 -47.05
CA ASN A 316 -4.41 -9.49 -45.69
C ASN A 316 -3.70 -10.52 -44.79
N ASN A 317 -3.28 -11.67 -45.34
CA ASN A 317 -2.51 -12.69 -44.62
C ASN A 317 -1.08 -12.23 -44.27
N ILE A 318 -0.46 -11.36 -45.08
CA ILE A 318 0.82 -10.74 -44.74
C ILE A 318 0.61 -9.62 -43.72
N LYS A 319 -0.42 -8.78 -43.89
CA LYS A 319 -0.75 -7.70 -42.95
C LYS A 319 -1.05 -8.23 -41.53
N SER A 320 -1.67 -9.41 -41.42
CA SER A 320 -1.91 -10.10 -40.15
C SER A 320 -0.73 -10.94 -39.61
N ARG A 321 0.34 -11.14 -40.40
CA ARG A 321 1.57 -11.84 -39.97
C ARG A 321 2.70 -10.88 -39.59
N VAL A 322 2.74 -9.68 -40.17
CA VAL A 322 3.76 -8.65 -39.87
C VAL A 322 3.48 -7.94 -38.54
N TYR A 323 2.20 -7.82 -38.15
CA TYR A 323 1.82 -7.52 -36.77
C TYR A 323 1.29 -8.80 -36.13
N VAL A 324 2.14 -9.50 -35.37
CA VAL A 324 1.65 -10.44 -34.35
C VAL A 324 1.07 -9.60 -33.22
N SER A 325 -0.14 -9.08 -33.41
CA SER A 325 -0.91 -8.51 -32.31
C SER A 325 -1.28 -9.68 -31.40
N LYS A 326 -0.49 -9.87 -30.34
CA LYS A 326 -0.85 -10.76 -29.25
C LYS A 326 -2.24 -10.33 -28.76
N SER A 327 -3.13 -11.28 -28.52
CA SER A 327 -4.44 -10.97 -27.93
C SER A 327 -4.22 -10.27 -26.59
N PRO A 328 -4.91 -9.16 -26.32
CA PRO A 328 -4.63 -8.32 -25.16
C PRO A 328 -4.93 -9.09 -23.88
N LYS A 329 -4.12 -8.89 -22.84
CA LYS A 329 -4.25 -9.66 -21.59
C LYS A 329 -4.40 -8.73 -20.41
N PHE A 330 -5.54 -8.86 -19.74
CA PHE A 330 -5.74 -8.29 -18.42
C PHE A 330 -4.84 -8.97 -17.39
N ASP A 331 -4.32 -8.18 -16.47
CA ASP A 331 -3.56 -8.65 -15.33
C ASP A 331 -4.44 -9.32 -14.26
N ARG A 332 -3.79 -10.03 -13.32
CA ARG A 332 -4.45 -10.77 -12.23
C ARG A 332 -4.52 -10.01 -10.88
N SER A 333 -4.52 -8.68 -10.87
CA SER A 333 -4.79 -7.91 -9.64
C SER A 333 -6.16 -8.26 -9.05
N SER A 334 -6.34 -7.92 -7.77
CA SER A 334 -7.62 -8.09 -7.06
C SER A 334 -8.81 -7.56 -7.86
N GLU A 335 -9.86 -8.38 -7.94
CA GLU A 335 -11.16 -8.03 -8.49
C GLU A 335 -12.05 -7.29 -7.48
N ILE A 336 -11.60 -7.13 -6.23
CA ILE A 336 -12.29 -6.39 -5.17
C ILE A 336 -11.41 -5.24 -4.70
N VAL A 337 -11.99 -4.03 -4.67
CA VAL A 337 -11.37 -2.82 -4.13
C VAL A 337 -12.25 -2.30 -3.00
N SER A 338 -11.69 -2.05 -1.82
CA SER A 338 -12.40 -1.43 -0.71
C SER A 338 -11.88 -0.03 -0.43
N VAL A 339 -12.78 0.94 -0.21
CA VAL A 339 -12.44 2.32 0.15
C VAL A 339 -13.40 2.82 1.23
N VAL A 340 -12.96 3.77 2.06
CA VAL A 340 -13.83 4.47 3.03
C VAL A 340 -14.55 5.63 2.33
N VAL A 341 -15.82 5.85 2.63
CA VAL A 341 -16.62 6.98 2.11
C VAL A 341 -15.89 8.32 2.29
N GLY A 342 -16.00 9.22 1.32
CA GLY A 342 -15.31 10.51 1.28
C GLY A 342 -13.79 10.43 1.05
N LYS A 343 -13.27 9.28 0.58
CA LYS A 343 -11.85 9.11 0.19
C LYS A 343 -11.72 8.80 -1.29
N ARG A 344 -10.56 9.13 -1.86
CA ARG A 344 -10.15 8.71 -3.20
C ARG A 344 -9.96 7.20 -3.27
N THR A 345 -10.40 6.58 -4.36
CA THR A 345 -10.04 5.20 -4.73
C THR A 345 -9.49 5.13 -6.16
N ILE A 346 -8.81 4.02 -6.46
CA ILE A 346 -8.32 3.70 -7.80
C ILE A 346 -8.74 2.25 -8.11
N LEU A 347 -9.47 2.05 -9.20
CA LEU A 347 -9.81 0.73 -9.72
C LEU A 347 -8.73 0.30 -10.74
N PRO A 348 -7.91 -0.72 -10.45
CA PRO A 348 -6.80 -1.10 -11.31
C PRO A 348 -7.25 -1.84 -12.57
N CYS A 349 -6.70 -1.47 -13.72
CA CYS A 349 -6.82 -2.22 -14.96
C CYS A 349 -5.51 -2.14 -15.74
N TYR A 350 -4.74 -3.23 -15.75
CA TYR A 350 -3.51 -3.33 -16.53
C TYR A 350 -3.76 -4.26 -17.72
N ILE A 351 -3.39 -3.81 -18.92
CA ILE A 351 -3.69 -4.49 -20.18
C ILE A 351 -2.42 -4.62 -21.02
N GLN A 352 -1.84 -5.81 -21.06
CA GLN A 352 -0.73 -6.13 -21.95
C GLN A 352 -1.24 -6.19 -23.40
N ASP A 353 -0.38 -5.77 -24.34
CA ASP A 353 -0.64 -5.82 -25.79
C ASP A 353 -1.89 -5.03 -26.26
N VAL A 354 -2.22 -3.93 -25.57
CA VAL A 354 -3.43 -3.11 -25.81
C VAL A 354 -3.37 -2.17 -27.03
N SER A 355 -2.21 -1.98 -27.66
CA SER A 355 -1.87 -0.84 -28.55
C SER A 355 -2.74 -0.59 -29.80
N GLN A 356 -3.72 -1.45 -30.09
CA GLN A 356 -4.68 -1.31 -31.21
C GLN A 356 -6.16 -1.33 -30.74
N PHE A 357 -6.39 -1.46 -29.44
CA PHE A 357 -7.71 -1.60 -28.82
C PHE A 357 -8.05 -0.33 -28.03
N LYS A 358 -9.32 0.07 -28.06
CA LYS A 358 -9.83 1.16 -27.22
C LYS A 358 -10.32 0.61 -25.90
N VAL A 359 -10.00 1.31 -24.82
CA VAL A 359 -10.44 0.96 -23.46
C VAL A 359 -11.62 1.84 -23.06
N ILE A 360 -12.59 1.23 -22.38
CA ILE A 360 -13.83 1.86 -21.92
C ILE A 360 -14.06 1.45 -20.47
N TRP A 361 -14.23 2.40 -19.57
CA TRP A 361 -14.72 2.11 -18.22
C TRP A 361 -16.23 2.28 -18.16
N MET A 362 -16.90 1.31 -17.54
CA MET A 362 -18.35 1.36 -17.32
C MET A 362 -18.75 0.86 -15.93
N LYS A 363 -19.75 1.52 -15.32
CA LYS A 363 -20.43 1.07 -14.10
C LYS A 363 -21.57 0.15 -14.52
N MET A 364 -21.51 -1.13 -14.13
CA MET A 364 -22.46 -2.15 -14.61
C MET A 364 -23.85 -1.99 -14.00
N ASN A 365 -23.96 -1.51 -12.76
CA ASN A 365 -25.24 -1.37 -12.04
C ASN A 365 -26.29 -0.58 -12.83
N ASN A 366 -25.86 0.44 -13.58
CA ASN A 366 -26.71 1.31 -14.39
C ASN A 366 -26.24 1.41 -15.86
N SER A 367 -25.33 0.51 -16.29
CA SER A 367 -24.69 0.50 -17.61
C SER A 367 -24.07 1.82 -18.08
N SER A 368 -23.70 2.72 -17.16
CA SER A 368 -23.14 4.03 -17.49
C SER A 368 -21.69 3.92 -17.94
N ILE A 369 -21.37 4.50 -19.10
CA ILE A 369 -19.99 4.65 -19.58
C ILE A 369 -19.36 5.85 -18.86
N LEU A 370 -18.27 5.59 -18.14
CA LEU A 370 -17.57 6.57 -17.31
C LEU A 370 -16.45 7.24 -18.11
N THR A 371 -15.66 6.43 -18.82
CA THR A 371 -14.60 6.90 -19.71
C THR A 371 -14.65 6.16 -21.05
N MET A 372 -14.24 6.85 -22.12
CA MET A 372 -13.94 6.25 -23.42
C MET A 372 -12.56 6.72 -23.85
N ASP A 373 -11.64 5.79 -24.12
CA ASP A 373 -10.25 6.10 -24.44
C ASP A 373 -9.65 7.01 -23.33
N ASP A 374 -8.98 8.10 -23.69
CA ASP A 374 -8.35 9.08 -22.80
C ASP A 374 -9.32 10.03 -22.07
N ARG A 375 -10.65 9.90 -22.23
CA ARG A 375 -11.63 10.92 -21.81
C ARG A 375 -12.72 10.40 -20.88
N ALA A 376 -13.00 11.13 -19.81
CA ALA A 376 -14.24 11.00 -19.05
C ALA A 376 -15.44 11.50 -19.88
N VAL A 377 -16.58 10.81 -19.79
CA VAL A 377 -17.77 11.07 -20.62
C VAL A 377 -19.10 11.06 -19.86
N ASN A 378 -19.16 10.63 -18.59
CA ASN A 378 -20.40 10.71 -17.80
C ASN A 378 -20.65 12.08 -17.16
N GLY A 379 -19.72 13.03 -17.27
CA GLY A 379 -19.83 14.37 -16.68
C GLY A 379 -19.61 14.45 -15.16
N ASP A 380 -19.29 13.35 -14.49
CA ASP A 380 -18.94 13.34 -13.07
C ASP A 380 -17.50 13.84 -12.89
N SER A 381 -17.34 15.02 -12.29
CA SER A 381 -16.05 15.69 -12.08
C SER A 381 -15.12 14.94 -11.13
N ARG A 382 -15.63 13.96 -10.38
CA ARG A 382 -14.84 13.10 -9.48
C ARG A 382 -14.10 11.98 -10.23
N ILE A 383 -14.48 11.69 -11.48
CA ILE A 383 -13.93 10.57 -12.25
C ILE A 383 -12.75 11.06 -13.10
N THR A 384 -11.59 10.41 -12.92
CA THR A 384 -10.38 10.66 -13.72
C THR A 384 -9.79 9.34 -14.20
N LEU A 385 -9.35 9.29 -15.46
CA LEU A 385 -8.56 8.16 -15.95
C LEU A 385 -7.07 8.41 -15.66
N LEU A 386 -6.43 7.47 -14.97
CA LEU A 386 -4.99 7.46 -14.76
C LEU A 386 -4.33 6.54 -15.81
N HIS A 387 -3.83 7.15 -16.88
CA HIS A 387 -3.14 6.49 -17.99
C HIS A 387 -1.70 7.02 -18.12
N ALA A 388 -0.86 6.72 -17.14
CA ALA A 388 0.55 7.15 -17.12
C ALA A 388 1.47 6.27 -18.00
N TYR A 389 1.02 5.06 -18.33
CA TYR A 389 1.73 4.07 -19.13
C TYR A 389 0.76 3.42 -20.12
N ALA A 390 1.24 3.02 -21.30
CA ALA A 390 0.39 2.45 -22.36
C ALA A 390 -0.45 1.24 -21.92
N ASP A 391 0.06 0.47 -20.96
CA ASP A 391 -0.57 -0.72 -20.38
C ASP A 391 -1.38 -0.45 -19.09
N GLU A 392 -1.43 0.78 -18.57
CA GLU A 392 -2.17 1.15 -17.36
C GLU A 392 -3.42 1.97 -17.69
N TRP A 393 -4.60 1.48 -17.30
CA TRP A 393 -5.90 2.10 -17.59
C TRP A 393 -6.73 2.22 -16.32
N ASN A 394 -6.15 2.83 -15.29
CA ASN A 394 -6.73 2.80 -13.94
C ASN A 394 -7.82 3.89 -13.79
N LEU A 395 -8.98 3.56 -13.24
CA LEU A 395 -10.05 4.54 -12.99
C LEU A 395 -9.90 5.12 -11.57
N GLN A 396 -9.61 6.41 -11.46
CA GLN A 396 -9.69 7.14 -10.19
C GLN A 396 -11.12 7.65 -9.97
N ILE A 397 -11.61 7.51 -8.75
CA ILE A 397 -12.82 8.16 -8.26
C ILE A 397 -12.43 8.93 -7.00
N ASP A 398 -12.52 10.25 -7.05
CA ASP A 398 -12.39 11.14 -5.90
C ASP A 398 -13.71 11.19 -5.10
N ASP A 399 -13.61 11.56 -3.81
CA ASP A 399 -14.77 11.77 -2.92
C ASP A 399 -15.87 10.69 -3.06
N VAL A 400 -15.50 9.43 -2.81
CA VAL A 400 -16.34 8.27 -3.07
C VAL A 400 -17.58 8.25 -2.16
N ASP A 401 -18.76 8.10 -2.76
CA ASP A 401 -20.04 8.03 -2.06
C ASP A 401 -20.53 6.58 -1.88
N GLU A 402 -21.55 6.34 -1.04
CA GLU A 402 -22.21 5.04 -0.90
C GLU A 402 -22.76 4.50 -2.24
N ASP A 403 -23.32 5.37 -3.09
CA ASP A 403 -23.87 5.01 -4.40
C ASP A 403 -22.81 4.57 -5.42
N ASP A 404 -21.52 4.84 -5.18
CA ASP A 404 -20.41 4.33 -5.99
C ASP A 404 -20.15 2.82 -5.79
N ALA A 405 -20.70 2.21 -4.74
CA ALA A 405 -20.58 0.77 -4.54
C ALA A 405 -21.20 -0.01 -5.72
N GLY A 406 -20.48 -1.00 -6.26
CA GLY A 406 -20.99 -1.78 -7.38
C GLY A 406 -19.93 -2.47 -8.23
N VAL A 407 -20.40 -3.03 -9.34
CA VAL A 407 -19.55 -3.72 -10.31
C VAL A 407 -19.16 -2.75 -11.42
N TYR A 408 -17.86 -2.69 -11.71
CA TYR A 408 -17.25 -1.90 -12.76
C TYR A 408 -16.59 -2.83 -13.76
N ARG A 409 -16.52 -2.44 -15.03
CA ARG A 409 -15.73 -3.13 -16.05
C ARG A 409 -14.81 -2.19 -16.79
N CYS A 410 -13.58 -2.64 -16.96
CA CYS A 410 -12.62 -2.14 -17.90
C CYS A 410 -12.74 -3.00 -19.16
N VAL A 411 -13.29 -2.44 -20.24
CA VAL A 411 -13.73 -3.16 -21.45
C VAL A 411 -12.90 -2.73 -22.65
N LEU A 412 -12.53 -3.69 -23.50
CA LEU A 412 -11.91 -3.45 -24.79
C LEU A 412 -12.96 -3.46 -25.90
N ASN A 413 -12.74 -2.67 -26.96
CA ASN A 413 -13.59 -2.66 -28.16
C ASN A 413 -13.66 -4.00 -28.93
N ASN A 414 -12.88 -5.01 -28.54
CA ASN A 414 -13.00 -6.39 -29.04
C ASN A 414 -13.92 -7.30 -28.19
N GLY A 415 -14.55 -6.76 -27.13
CA GLY A 415 -15.45 -7.49 -26.23
C GLY A 415 -14.77 -8.17 -25.04
N MET A 416 -13.43 -8.15 -24.93
CA MET A 416 -12.73 -8.62 -23.73
C MET A 416 -12.87 -7.60 -22.59
N TYR A 417 -12.97 -8.07 -21.34
CA TYR A 417 -13.10 -7.18 -20.19
C TYR A 417 -12.45 -7.75 -18.92
N LYS A 418 -12.08 -6.86 -18.00
CA LYS A 418 -11.81 -7.15 -16.59
C LYS A 418 -12.94 -6.58 -15.73
N THR A 419 -13.41 -7.38 -14.78
CA THR A 419 -14.47 -6.98 -13.85
C THR A 419 -13.86 -6.64 -12.49
N LEU A 420 -14.32 -5.56 -11.88
CA LEU A 420 -13.95 -5.16 -10.52
C LEU A 420 -15.20 -4.84 -9.71
N THR A 421 -15.14 -5.07 -8.40
CA THR A 421 -16.21 -4.74 -7.45
C THR A 421 -15.69 -3.70 -6.47
N LEU A 422 -16.28 -2.50 -6.49
CA LEU A 422 -16.01 -1.45 -5.52
C LEU A 422 -16.90 -1.65 -4.30
N GLN A 423 -16.27 -1.84 -3.14
CA GLN A 423 -16.91 -1.94 -1.83
C GLN A 423 -16.67 -0.65 -1.04
N VAL A 424 -17.72 0.14 -0.85
CA VAL A 424 -17.66 1.36 -0.03
C VAL A 424 -17.89 0.99 1.42
N LYS A 425 -16.95 1.40 2.27
CA LYS A 425 -16.94 1.21 3.72
C LYS A 425 -17.36 2.51 4.39
N ILE A 426 -18.30 2.42 5.33
CA ILE A 426 -18.87 3.56 6.04
C ILE A 426 -18.51 3.39 7.52
N PRO A 427 -17.83 4.36 8.17
CA PRO A 427 -17.56 4.33 9.61
C PRO A 427 -18.84 4.13 10.43
N PRO A 428 -18.73 3.59 11.66
CA PRO A 428 -19.89 3.41 12.51
C PRO A 428 -20.47 4.77 12.96
N GLN A 429 -21.79 4.92 12.99
CA GLN A 429 -22.46 6.03 13.69
C GLN A 429 -23.59 5.48 14.58
N ILE A 430 -23.65 5.96 15.83
CA ILE A 430 -24.69 5.57 16.79
C ILE A 430 -25.99 6.29 16.42
N ILE A 431 -27.09 5.53 16.39
CA ILE A 431 -28.43 6.04 16.06
C ILE A 431 -29.06 6.54 17.37
N ASP A 432 -29.11 7.86 17.54
CA ASP A 432 -29.34 8.45 18.85
C ASP A 432 -30.77 8.34 19.38
N GLU A 433 -31.77 8.28 18.50
CA GLU A 433 -33.20 8.10 18.82
C GLU A 433 -33.52 6.65 19.24
N GLN A 434 -32.75 5.68 18.74
CA GLN A 434 -32.97 4.25 19.00
C GLN A 434 -32.08 3.72 20.14
N SER A 435 -30.91 4.34 20.33
CA SER A 435 -30.00 4.06 21.44
C SER A 435 -30.44 4.86 22.66
N THR A 436 -30.76 4.19 23.77
CA THR A 436 -31.47 4.70 24.96
C THR A 436 -31.38 6.23 25.14
N GLU A 437 -32.41 6.94 24.71
CA GLU A 437 -32.39 8.40 24.57
C GLU A 437 -32.38 9.15 25.93
N SER A 438 -31.68 10.28 25.94
CA SER A 438 -31.21 11.20 27.01
C SER A 438 -31.86 11.27 28.41
N TYR A 439 -33.09 10.82 28.66
CA TYR A 439 -33.70 10.82 30.00
C TYR A 439 -34.67 9.64 30.17
N PRO A 440 -34.22 8.46 30.61
CA PRO A 440 -35.15 7.46 31.12
C PRO A 440 -35.84 8.02 32.37
N SER A 441 -37.15 7.85 32.45
CA SER A 441 -37.88 7.94 33.72
C SER A 441 -37.11 7.17 34.79
N PRO A 442 -36.89 7.74 35.99
CA PRO A 442 -35.96 7.19 36.95
C PRO A 442 -36.30 5.73 37.30
N ILE A 443 -35.28 4.87 37.22
CA ILE A 443 -35.44 3.42 37.27
C ILE A 443 -35.59 2.98 38.72
N THR A 444 -36.74 2.42 39.09
CA THR A 444 -36.97 1.93 40.46
C THR A 444 -36.07 0.72 40.78
N SER A 445 -35.40 0.77 41.93
CA SER A 445 -34.59 -0.32 42.45
C SER A 445 -35.42 -1.60 42.61
N GLY A 446 -34.85 -2.73 42.22
CA GLY A 446 -35.54 -4.03 42.13
C GLY A 446 -36.13 -4.33 40.75
N SER A 447 -36.27 -3.33 39.87
CA SER A 447 -36.71 -3.56 38.49
C SER A 447 -35.61 -4.13 37.59
N ASN A 448 -36.00 -4.64 36.42
CA ASN A 448 -35.08 -4.98 35.34
C ASN A 448 -35.08 -3.86 34.29
N PHE A 449 -33.92 -3.54 33.73
CA PHE A 449 -33.78 -2.46 32.73
C PHE A 449 -32.95 -2.91 31.53
N THR A 450 -33.41 -2.63 30.31
CA THR A 450 -32.70 -2.98 29.08
C THR A 450 -31.99 -1.76 28.51
N LEU A 451 -30.66 -1.79 28.56
CA LEU A 451 -29.78 -0.90 27.82
C LEU A 451 -29.79 -1.29 26.34
N LYS A 452 -30.05 -0.32 25.46
CA LYS A 452 -30.10 -0.50 24.00
C LYS A 452 -29.13 0.46 23.33
N CYS A 453 -28.34 -0.06 22.39
CA CYS A 453 -27.51 0.74 21.53
C CYS A 453 -27.49 0.15 20.12
N TYR A 454 -27.82 0.98 19.13
CA TYR A 454 -27.84 0.62 17.72
C TYR A 454 -26.94 1.60 16.95
N ALA A 455 -26.17 1.07 16.01
CA ALA A 455 -25.33 1.87 15.14
C ALA A 455 -25.51 1.44 13.69
N ASN A 456 -25.47 2.40 12.77
CA ASN A 456 -25.33 2.16 11.34
C ASN A 456 -23.85 2.09 10.95
N GLY A 457 -23.57 1.67 9.72
CA GLY A 457 -22.21 1.56 9.17
C GLY A 457 -22.10 0.41 8.18
N ARG A 458 -21.03 0.40 7.39
CA ARG A 458 -20.72 -0.68 6.43
C ARG A 458 -19.24 -1.09 6.54
N PRO A 459 -18.90 -2.32 7.00
CA PRO A 459 -19.80 -3.40 7.45
C PRO A 459 -20.68 -3.01 8.65
N LEU A 460 -21.71 -3.81 8.93
CA LEU A 460 -22.58 -3.58 10.09
C LEU A 460 -21.75 -3.57 11.39
N PRO A 461 -21.86 -2.55 12.27
CA PRO A 461 -21.06 -2.47 13.48
C PRO A 461 -21.36 -3.58 14.49
N LYS A 462 -20.30 -4.01 15.17
CA LYS A 462 -20.39 -4.73 16.44
C LYS A 462 -20.51 -3.73 17.56
N ILE A 463 -21.45 -3.98 18.47
CA ILE A 463 -21.69 -3.16 19.65
C ILE A 463 -21.03 -3.82 20.86
N ARG A 464 -20.32 -3.03 21.66
CA ARG A 464 -19.77 -3.43 22.97
C ARG A 464 -20.30 -2.47 24.02
N ILE A 465 -20.92 -2.99 25.07
CA ILE A 465 -21.40 -2.18 26.19
C ILE A 465 -20.47 -2.41 27.38
N LEU A 466 -19.84 -1.32 27.82
CA LEU A 466 -18.91 -1.26 28.93
C LEU A 466 -19.55 -0.55 30.12
N SER A 467 -19.08 -0.88 31.31
CA SER A 467 -19.34 -0.14 32.54
C SER A 467 -18.02 0.36 33.11
N PHE A 468 -18.04 1.60 33.58
CA PHE A 468 -16.92 2.24 34.26
C PHE A 468 -17.22 2.34 35.75
N ASP A 469 -16.24 1.96 36.58
CA ASP A 469 -16.25 2.26 38.00
C ASP A 469 -15.59 3.62 38.28
N GLN A 470 -15.89 4.22 39.44
CA GLN A 470 -15.18 5.41 39.92
C GLN A 470 -13.73 5.08 40.35
N ALA A 471 -13.38 3.79 40.43
CA ALA A 471 -12.03 3.27 40.63
C ALA A 471 -11.53 2.49 39.39
N GLU A 472 -11.26 3.25 38.31
CA GLU A 472 -10.45 2.95 37.10
C GLU A 472 -10.66 1.65 36.31
N ASN A 473 -11.57 0.76 36.69
CA ASN A 473 -11.79 -0.52 35.99
C ASN A 473 -12.97 -0.47 35.02
N THR A 474 -12.68 -0.69 33.74
CA THR A 474 -13.68 -0.85 32.67
C THR A 474 -14.07 -2.32 32.53
N LYS A 475 -15.35 -2.65 32.72
CA LYS A 475 -15.89 -4.02 32.60
C LYS A 475 -16.85 -4.15 31.43
N ILE A 476 -16.56 -5.06 30.50
CA ILE A 476 -17.45 -5.46 29.40
C ILE A 476 -18.67 -6.20 29.99
N ILE A 477 -19.87 -5.83 29.56
CA ILE A 477 -21.13 -6.48 29.97
C ILE A 477 -21.74 -7.31 28.84
N SER A 478 -21.62 -6.86 27.58
CA SER A 478 -22.11 -7.58 26.40
C SER A 478 -21.35 -7.13 25.14
N GLU A 479 -21.31 -8.03 24.15
CA GLU A 479 -20.83 -7.77 22.79
C GLU A 479 -21.99 -7.81 21.77
N ASN A 480 -23.18 -7.38 22.19
CA ASN A 480 -24.38 -7.25 21.39
C ASN A 480 -25.04 -5.87 21.60
N ASN A 481 -26.02 -5.54 20.75
CA ASN A 481 -26.77 -4.28 20.77
C ASN A 481 -27.58 -4.03 22.05
N GLU A 482 -27.80 -5.05 22.88
CA GLU A 482 -28.62 -4.96 24.10
C GLU A 482 -27.95 -5.61 25.31
N VAL A 483 -28.26 -5.07 26.50
CA VAL A 483 -27.91 -5.59 27.83
C VAL A 483 -29.14 -5.49 28.72
N ILE A 484 -29.56 -6.62 29.32
CA ILE A 484 -30.57 -6.62 30.38
C ILE A 484 -29.85 -6.57 31.74
N LEU A 485 -30.07 -5.49 32.48
CA LEU A 485 -29.66 -5.34 33.87
C LEU A 485 -30.79 -5.87 34.76
N TYR A 486 -30.57 -7.00 35.42
CA TYR A 486 -31.53 -7.60 36.34
C TYR A 486 -31.38 -7.02 37.76
N ASN A 487 -32.51 -6.86 38.47
CA ASN A 487 -32.55 -6.42 39.87
C ASN A 487 -31.67 -5.19 40.14
N VAL A 488 -31.94 -4.11 39.41
CA VAL A 488 -31.18 -2.85 39.43
C VAL A 488 -31.13 -2.27 40.86
N SER A 489 -29.97 -1.79 41.31
CA SER A 489 -29.77 -1.23 42.67
C SER A 489 -28.99 0.09 42.62
N ARG A 490 -28.84 0.80 43.74
CA ARG A 490 -28.01 2.02 43.81
C ARG A 490 -26.58 1.82 43.27
N HIS A 491 -26.01 0.62 43.41
CA HIS A 491 -24.66 0.29 42.94
C HIS A 491 -24.58 0.09 41.41
N THR A 492 -25.74 0.02 40.74
CA THR A 492 -25.90 0.02 39.29
C THR A 492 -25.90 1.46 38.72
N ARG A 493 -25.84 2.51 39.57
CA ARG A 493 -25.74 3.94 39.18
C ARG A 493 -24.32 4.28 38.70
N LYS A 494 -23.88 3.62 37.63
CA LYS A 494 -22.54 3.80 37.04
C LYS A 494 -22.64 4.51 35.68
N ARG A 495 -21.49 4.97 35.18
CA ARG A 495 -21.36 5.39 33.78
C ARG A 495 -21.21 4.13 32.93
N TYR A 496 -22.06 4.02 31.93
CA TYR A 496 -22.00 2.97 30.92
C TYR A 496 -21.62 3.62 29.59
N GLU A 497 -20.98 2.86 28.73
CA GLU A 497 -20.59 3.33 27.41
C GLU A 497 -20.88 2.26 26.36
N CYS A 498 -21.62 2.65 25.34
CA CYS A 498 -21.73 1.88 24.11
C CYS A 498 -20.60 2.28 23.18
N ILE A 499 -19.85 1.30 22.68
CA ILE A 499 -18.85 1.48 21.62
C ILE A 499 -19.32 0.69 20.40
N ALA A 500 -19.38 1.36 19.25
CA ALA A 500 -19.68 0.75 17.96
C ALA A 500 -18.42 0.71 17.10
N SER A 501 -18.07 -0.49 16.62
CA SER A 501 -16.92 -0.71 15.73
C SER A 501 -17.27 -1.67 14.59
N ASN A 502 -16.91 -1.32 13.36
CA ASN A 502 -16.96 -2.21 12.20
C ASN A 502 -15.57 -2.43 11.55
N GLY A 503 -14.49 -2.04 12.23
CA GLY A 503 -13.14 -2.07 11.69
C GLY A 503 -12.82 -0.94 10.69
N VAL A 504 -13.67 0.10 10.62
CA VAL A 504 -13.44 1.33 9.84
C VAL A 504 -13.32 2.49 10.82
N PRO A 505 -12.12 3.06 11.03
CA PRO A 505 -11.93 4.16 11.98
C PRO A 505 -12.68 5.45 11.58
N PRO A 506 -13.09 6.28 12.55
CA PRO A 506 -12.97 6.05 14.00
C PRO A 506 -14.05 5.08 14.52
N ASP A 507 -13.71 4.31 15.56
CA ASP A 507 -14.73 3.71 16.42
C ASP A 507 -15.46 4.84 17.15
N VAL A 508 -16.78 4.74 17.29
CA VAL A 508 -17.60 5.76 17.96
C VAL A 508 -18.12 5.25 19.30
N ALA A 509 -18.19 6.14 20.29
CA ALA A 509 -18.64 5.82 21.63
C ALA A 509 -19.70 6.81 22.11
N ARG A 510 -20.74 6.32 22.79
CA ARG A 510 -21.74 7.14 23.49
C ARG A 510 -21.88 6.66 24.93
N SER A 511 -21.68 7.58 25.86
CA SER A 511 -21.79 7.35 27.29
C SER A 511 -23.18 7.73 27.81
N PHE A 512 -23.71 6.93 28.74
CA PHE A 512 -25.00 7.15 29.41
C PHE A 512 -24.88 6.82 30.91
N GLN A 513 -25.60 7.57 31.75
CA GLN A 513 -25.61 7.39 33.20
C GLN A 513 -27.04 7.08 33.64
N LEU A 514 -27.21 5.96 34.34
CA LEU A 514 -28.52 5.53 34.81
C LEU A 514 -28.93 6.30 36.06
N THR A 515 -30.13 6.88 36.05
CA THR A 515 -30.75 7.48 37.23
C THR A 515 -31.61 6.43 37.92
N ILE A 516 -31.19 5.99 39.10
CA ILE A 516 -31.84 4.90 39.85
C ILE A 516 -32.48 5.45 41.11
N GLN A 517 -33.76 5.11 41.27
CA GLN A 517 -34.65 5.49 42.35
C GLN A 517 -34.72 4.40 43.39
N TYR A 518 -34.54 4.74 44.67
CA TYR A 518 -34.56 3.77 45.77
C TYR A 518 -35.15 4.39 47.05
N PRO A 519 -35.90 3.61 47.86
CA PRO A 519 -36.40 4.06 49.15
C PRO A 519 -35.24 4.32 50.12
N PRO A 520 -35.48 5.06 51.21
CA PRO A 520 -34.40 5.40 52.15
C PRO A 520 -33.81 4.17 52.84
N GLU A 521 -32.49 4.09 52.89
CA GLU A 521 -31.75 3.19 53.76
C GLU A 521 -31.04 4.01 54.85
N VAL A 522 -31.29 3.66 56.11
CA VAL A 522 -30.67 4.31 57.27
C VAL A 522 -29.64 3.36 57.87
N THR A 523 -28.38 3.72 57.69
CA THR A 523 -27.18 2.97 58.10
C THR A 523 -26.43 3.72 59.19
N THR A 524 -25.68 2.98 60.00
CA THR A 524 -24.72 3.49 61.00
C THR A 524 -25.25 4.60 61.93
N LEU A 525 -25.72 4.19 63.11
CA LEU A 525 -25.85 5.07 64.27
C LEU A 525 -24.44 5.31 64.83
N LEU A 526 -23.76 6.38 64.42
CA LEU A 526 -22.51 6.81 65.07
C LEU A 526 -22.87 7.76 66.21
N THR A 527 -22.75 7.25 67.43
CA THR A 527 -22.83 8.06 68.63
C THR A 527 -21.45 8.58 68.97
N ILE A 528 -21.31 9.90 69.16
CA ILE A 528 -20.10 10.52 69.74
C ILE A 528 -20.51 11.12 71.09
N ASN A 529 -20.01 10.52 72.17
CA ASN A 529 -19.95 11.16 73.48
C ASN A 529 -18.59 11.87 73.64
N ASP A 530 -18.42 12.65 74.70
CA ASP A 530 -17.20 13.45 74.96
C ASP A 530 -15.89 12.62 75.03
N ASN A 531 -16.01 11.29 75.19
CA ASN A 531 -14.89 10.34 75.21
C ASN A 531 -14.54 9.78 73.80
N GLY A 532 -15.21 10.20 72.73
CA GLY A 532 -14.90 9.81 71.35
C GLY A 532 -15.27 8.35 70.97
N ASN A 533 -16.01 7.64 71.80
CA ASN A 533 -16.29 6.22 71.61
C ASN A 533 -17.50 5.98 70.69
N ASN A 534 -17.24 5.62 69.44
CA ASN A 534 -18.25 5.20 68.47
C ASN A 534 -18.99 3.93 68.93
N SER A 535 -20.25 4.06 69.36
CA SER A 535 -21.13 2.93 69.71
C SER A 535 -22.24 2.74 68.68
N THR A 536 -22.44 1.49 68.23
CA THR A 536 -23.50 1.06 67.31
C THR A 536 -24.67 0.37 68.04
N GLN A 537 -24.76 0.49 69.36
CA GLN A 537 -25.81 -0.13 70.16
C GLN A 537 -27.15 0.62 70.02
N ASN A 538 -28.26 -0.13 70.05
CA ASN A 538 -29.63 0.44 70.01
C ASN A 538 -30.03 1.12 71.34
N GLN A 539 -29.16 1.10 72.35
CA GLN A 539 -29.33 1.74 73.65
C GLN A 539 -28.04 2.47 73.98
N LEU A 540 -28.16 3.64 74.59
CA LEU A 540 -27.04 4.44 75.05
C LEU A 540 -27.31 4.89 76.48
N PHE A 541 -26.37 4.59 77.37
CA PHE A 541 -26.35 5.12 78.73
C PHE A 541 -25.51 6.39 78.76
N VAL A 542 -26.03 7.45 79.36
CA VAL A 542 -25.38 8.76 79.47
C VAL A 542 -25.64 9.36 80.85
N ASP A 543 -24.75 10.25 81.28
CA ASP A 543 -24.89 11.00 82.52
C ASP A 543 -25.59 12.34 82.29
N LEU A 544 -26.23 12.86 83.33
CA LEU A 544 -26.80 14.21 83.32
C LEU A 544 -25.68 15.24 83.12
N GLY A 545 -25.96 16.26 82.31
CA GLY A 545 -25.04 17.35 82.03
C GLY A 545 -24.06 17.12 80.87
N GLN A 546 -23.97 15.91 80.32
CA GLN A 546 -23.13 15.62 79.14
C GLN A 546 -23.69 16.26 77.86
N GLU A 547 -22.78 16.59 76.93
CA GLU A 547 -23.14 16.90 75.55
C GLU A 547 -23.29 15.59 74.75
N LEU A 548 -24.16 15.54 73.75
CA LEU A 548 -24.35 14.32 72.95
C LEU A 548 -24.58 14.61 71.47
N ARG A 549 -23.86 13.88 70.61
CA ARG A 549 -24.02 13.92 69.15
C ARG A 549 -24.45 12.56 68.63
N ILE A 550 -25.64 12.48 68.05
CA ILE A 550 -26.19 11.27 67.43
C ILE A 550 -26.20 11.46 65.91
N LYS A 551 -25.45 10.64 65.17
CA LYS A 551 -25.34 10.72 63.70
C LYS A 551 -26.01 9.53 63.04
N CYS A 552 -26.80 9.80 61.99
CA CYS A 552 -27.33 8.78 61.08
C CYS A 552 -26.84 9.01 59.65
N GLN A 553 -26.37 7.95 58.99
CA GLN A 553 -26.01 7.98 57.58
C GLN A 553 -27.19 7.45 56.73
N ILE A 554 -27.67 8.26 55.80
CA ILE A 554 -28.91 8.03 55.05
C ILE A 554 -28.62 8.05 53.56
N THR A 555 -29.01 7.01 52.83
CA THR A 555 -29.00 7.01 51.35
C THR A 555 -30.43 6.96 50.84
N MET A 556 -30.81 7.85 49.92
CA MET A 556 -32.10 7.80 49.21
C MET A 556 -32.00 8.51 47.85
N TYR A 557 -32.82 8.11 46.88
CA TYR A 557 -33.04 8.91 45.67
C TYR A 557 -34.47 8.71 45.13
N PRO A 558 -35.26 9.77 44.82
CA PRO A 558 -34.92 11.18 44.98
C PRO A 558 -34.73 11.54 46.46
N PHE A 559 -34.07 12.66 46.72
CA PHE A 559 -34.00 13.22 48.07
C PHE A 559 -35.39 13.68 48.53
N GLY A 560 -35.69 13.44 49.80
CA GLY A 560 -36.98 13.74 50.41
C GLY A 560 -36.82 14.28 51.83
N LYS A 561 -37.79 14.01 52.69
CA LYS A 561 -37.81 14.52 54.07
C LYS A 561 -36.88 13.69 54.97
N ILE A 562 -36.01 14.39 55.68
CA ILE A 562 -35.13 13.84 56.73
C ILE A 562 -35.34 14.67 57.99
N PHE A 563 -35.58 14.03 59.13
CA PHE A 563 -35.80 14.70 60.41
C PHE A 563 -35.58 13.76 61.60
N TRP A 564 -35.31 14.33 62.78
CA TRP A 564 -35.30 13.57 64.03
C TRP A 564 -36.68 13.58 64.71
N THR A 565 -37.01 12.46 65.35
CA THR A 565 -38.12 12.37 66.30
C THR A 565 -37.63 11.93 67.67
N LYS A 566 -38.36 12.34 68.71
CA LYS A 566 -38.22 11.90 70.09
C LYS A 566 -39.56 11.42 70.60
N ASN A 567 -39.64 10.17 71.06
CA ASN A 567 -40.90 9.51 71.46
C ASN A 567 -42.00 9.67 70.40
N ASN A 568 -41.63 9.50 69.12
CA ASN A 568 -42.46 9.66 67.91
C ASN A 568 -42.91 11.10 67.57
N ILE A 569 -42.51 12.13 68.34
CA ILE A 569 -42.78 13.54 68.05
C ILE A 569 -41.57 14.14 67.31
N GLN A 570 -41.79 14.84 66.18
CA GLN A 570 -40.71 15.49 65.45
C GLN A 570 -40.03 16.57 66.30
N ILE A 571 -38.69 16.59 66.32
CA ILE A 571 -37.91 17.59 67.04
C ILE A 571 -37.89 18.88 66.21
N ASP A 572 -38.41 19.96 66.79
CA ASP A 572 -38.26 21.32 66.25
C ASP A 572 -36.84 21.83 66.53
N SER A 573 -36.16 22.31 65.49
CA SER A 573 -34.81 22.88 65.54
C SER A 573 -34.72 24.19 66.33
N ASN A 574 -35.85 24.78 66.74
CA ASN A 574 -35.91 26.02 67.51
C ASN A 574 -35.99 25.81 69.03
N GLN A 575 -35.88 24.57 69.53
CA GLN A 575 -35.80 24.31 70.98
C GLN A 575 -34.36 24.47 71.49
N ASN A 576 -34.13 25.35 72.48
CA ASN A 576 -32.79 25.74 72.95
C ASN A 576 -31.77 24.61 73.21
N ASN A 577 -32.21 23.40 73.59
CA ASN A 577 -31.34 22.26 73.90
C ASN A 577 -31.00 21.36 72.70
N TYR A 578 -31.68 21.50 71.56
CA TYR A 578 -31.51 20.64 70.38
C TYR A 578 -31.08 21.44 69.16
N GLU A 579 -29.99 21.02 68.53
CA GLU A 579 -29.58 21.53 67.22
C GLU A 579 -29.51 20.36 66.22
N GLN A 580 -29.88 20.62 64.97
CA GLN A 580 -29.90 19.61 63.91
C GLN A 580 -29.04 20.09 62.74
N TYR A 581 -28.07 19.27 62.35
CA TYR A 581 -27.16 19.57 61.25
C TYR A 581 -27.27 18.48 60.18
N ALA A 582 -27.47 18.89 58.93
CA ALA A 582 -27.47 18.00 57.78
C ALA A 582 -26.24 18.29 56.90
N SER A 583 -25.50 17.26 56.54
CA SER A 583 -24.30 17.34 55.70
C SER A 583 -24.36 16.28 54.61
N SER A 584 -24.32 16.71 53.34
CA SER A 584 -24.31 15.81 52.19
C SER A 584 -22.86 15.49 51.81
N TYR A 585 -22.52 14.22 51.65
CA TYR A 585 -21.18 13.76 51.31
C TYR A 585 -21.22 12.97 50.01
N SER A 586 -20.76 13.60 48.92
CA SER A 586 -20.98 13.17 47.52
C SER A 586 -22.47 13.02 47.16
N ASP A 587 -22.77 12.62 45.92
CA ASP A 587 -24.15 12.33 45.47
C ASP A 587 -24.76 11.07 46.12
N ASN A 588 -24.04 10.42 47.04
CA ASN A 588 -24.35 9.06 47.51
C ASN A 588 -25.03 8.98 48.89
N TYR A 589 -24.76 9.91 49.82
CA TYR A 589 -25.36 9.87 51.17
C TYR A 589 -25.43 11.22 51.89
N VAL A 590 -26.36 11.32 52.83
CA VAL A 590 -26.55 12.44 53.76
C VAL A 590 -26.30 11.96 55.18
N ILE A 591 -25.52 12.71 55.95
CA ILE A 591 -25.43 12.55 57.41
C ILE A 591 -26.33 13.59 58.06
N ILE A 592 -27.23 13.15 58.92
CA ILE A 592 -27.95 14.03 59.85
C ILE A 592 -27.44 13.80 61.29
N GLU A 593 -27.05 14.89 61.94
CA GLU A 593 -26.53 14.96 63.31
C GLU A 593 -27.58 15.66 64.19
N LEU A 594 -28.03 15.00 65.25
CA LEU A 594 -28.73 15.63 66.37
C LEU A 594 -27.70 15.94 67.45
N TYR A 595 -27.60 17.22 67.80
CA TYR A 595 -26.79 17.70 68.91
C TYR A 595 -27.69 18.06 70.09
N ILE A 596 -27.44 17.43 71.24
CA ILE A 596 -28.09 17.72 72.52
C ILE A 596 -27.03 18.44 73.37
N LYS A 597 -27.28 19.71 73.69
CA LYS A 597 -26.30 20.58 74.38
C LYS A 597 -26.06 20.17 75.82
N GLN A 598 -27.13 19.80 76.53
CA GLN A 598 -27.01 19.37 77.92
C GLN A 598 -28.11 18.36 78.25
N ILE A 599 -27.70 17.11 78.49
CA ILE A 599 -28.62 16.04 78.86
C ILE A 599 -29.25 16.32 80.23
N ASN A 600 -30.59 16.35 80.26
CA ASN A 600 -31.40 16.42 81.48
C ASN A 600 -32.43 15.29 81.54
N TYR A 601 -33.11 15.13 82.69
CA TYR A 601 -34.11 14.07 82.90
C TYR A 601 -35.21 13.98 81.83
N LYS A 602 -35.55 15.08 81.14
CA LYS A 602 -36.56 15.08 80.08
C LYS A 602 -36.01 14.54 78.76
N ASP A 603 -34.70 14.49 78.56
CA ASP A 603 -34.05 14.01 77.33
C ASP A 603 -34.10 12.49 77.19
N PHE A 604 -34.09 11.74 78.30
CA PHE A 604 -34.22 10.28 78.24
C PHE A 604 -35.49 9.84 77.49
N GLY A 605 -35.35 8.84 76.63
CA GLY A 605 -36.41 8.46 75.70
C GLY A 605 -35.91 7.80 74.43
N LEU A 606 -36.81 7.72 73.46
CA LEU A 606 -36.62 7.02 72.20
C LEU A 606 -36.35 8.03 71.06
N TYR A 607 -35.12 8.12 70.57
CA TYR A 607 -34.76 8.98 69.45
C TYR A 607 -34.74 8.19 68.15
N SER A 608 -35.39 8.69 67.11
CA SER A 608 -35.33 8.09 65.78
C SER A 608 -34.94 9.12 64.72
N CYS A 609 -33.95 8.79 63.89
CA CYS A 609 -33.72 9.50 62.64
C CYS A 609 -34.64 8.89 61.57
N PHE A 610 -35.50 9.72 61.00
CA PHE A 610 -36.51 9.33 60.05
C PHE A 610 -36.19 9.88 58.66
N ALA A 611 -36.39 9.04 57.64
CA ALA A 611 -36.08 9.34 56.26
C ALA A 611 -37.25 8.90 55.36
N ARG A 612 -37.72 9.76 54.46
CA ARG A 612 -38.83 9.46 53.53
C ARG A 612 -38.67 10.13 52.17
N ASN A 613 -38.85 9.36 51.11
CA ASN A 613 -39.12 9.87 49.76
C ASN A 613 -40.40 9.22 49.19
N ASP A 614 -40.66 9.40 47.89
CA ASP A 614 -41.89 8.93 47.25
C ASP A 614 -41.99 7.39 47.15
N LEU A 615 -40.87 6.68 47.35
CA LEU A 615 -40.76 5.23 47.25
C LEU A 615 -40.92 4.53 48.61
N GLY A 616 -40.88 5.27 49.72
CA GLY A 616 -41.06 4.72 51.06
C GLY A 616 -40.38 5.54 52.15
N SER A 617 -40.40 4.97 53.36
CA SER A 617 -39.76 5.56 54.54
C SER A 617 -39.05 4.51 55.38
N ASN A 618 -37.98 4.93 56.04
CA ASN A 618 -37.16 4.08 56.90
C ASN A 618 -36.64 4.90 58.09
N SER A 619 -36.33 4.25 59.19
CA SER A 619 -35.78 4.88 60.39
C SER A 619 -34.88 3.94 61.17
N LYS A 620 -33.93 4.54 61.89
CA LYS A 620 -33.17 3.87 62.94
C LYS A 620 -33.39 4.58 64.25
N THR A 621 -33.42 3.79 65.31
CA THR A 621 -33.87 4.22 66.63
C THR A 621 -32.85 3.84 67.68
N ILE A 622 -32.56 4.78 68.58
CA ILE A 622 -31.69 4.62 69.74
C ILE A 622 -32.46 5.04 71.00
N ARG A 623 -32.34 4.24 72.07
CA ARG A 623 -32.92 4.58 73.37
C ARG A 623 -31.86 5.22 74.25
N LEU A 624 -32.10 6.47 74.65
CA LEU A 624 -31.28 7.18 75.62
C LEU A 624 -31.76 6.82 77.05
N ILE A 625 -30.85 6.35 77.88
CA ILE A 625 -31.10 5.87 79.24
C ILE A 625 -30.13 6.59 80.20
N GLU A 626 -30.57 6.90 81.40
CA GLU A 626 -29.69 7.40 82.46
C GLU A 626 -28.72 6.29 82.88
N ASN A 627 -27.43 6.61 83.02
CA ASN A 627 -26.49 5.72 83.70
C ASN A 627 -27.03 5.40 85.10
N PRO A 628 -27.15 4.11 85.50
CA PRO A 628 -27.66 3.77 86.82
C PRO A 628 -26.69 4.30 87.89
N THR A 629 -27.10 5.35 88.59
CA THR A 629 -26.32 5.92 89.70
C THR A 629 -26.09 4.86 90.76
N THR A 630 -24.82 4.59 91.04
CA THR A 630 -24.39 3.54 91.97
C THR A 630 -24.71 3.95 93.42
N THR A 631 -25.98 3.83 93.80
CA THR A 631 -26.44 4.11 95.16
C THR A 631 -25.93 3.00 96.07
N THR A 632 -24.83 3.26 96.77
CA THR A 632 -24.17 2.32 97.67
C THR A 632 -25.03 2.02 98.90
N SER A 633 -25.88 1.00 98.80
CA SER A 633 -26.48 0.32 99.96
C SER A 633 -25.65 -0.92 100.31
N THR A 634 -24.70 -0.76 101.22
CA THR A 634 -23.95 -1.86 101.81
C THR A 634 -24.85 -2.75 102.67
N THR A 635 -25.17 -3.94 102.18
CA THR A 635 -25.67 -5.04 103.01
C THR A 635 -24.83 -6.29 102.75
N THR A 636 -23.92 -6.58 103.67
CA THR A 636 -23.10 -7.81 103.71
C THR A 636 -23.90 -9.01 104.23
N VAL A 637 -23.29 -10.21 104.12
CA VAL A 637 -23.68 -11.55 104.65
C VAL A 637 -24.45 -12.44 103.66
N SER A 638 -24.14 -13.73 103.45
CA SER A 638 -22.90 -14.54 103.58
C SER A 638 -23.08 -15.86 102.79
N THR A 639 -21.98 -16.41 102.27
CA THR A 639 -21.70 -17.82 101.85
C THR A 639 -22.75 -18.90 102.24
N THR A 640 -23.15 -19.85 101.39
CA THR A 640 -22.32 -21.03 101.00
C THR A 640 -22.78 -21.86 99.77
N THR A 641 -21.80 -22.63 99.30
CA THR A 641 -21.59 -23.60 98.19
C THR A 641 -22.63 -24.74 97.88
N THR A 642 -22.78 -25.06 96.57
CA THR A 642 -23.15 -26.38 95.93
C THR A 642 -24.54 -27.01 96.21
N VAL A 643 -25.22 -27.75 95.29
CA VAL A 643 -24.86 -29.04 94.66
C VAL A 643 -25.70 -29.35 93.37
N GLN A 644 -25.03 -29.93 92.35
CA GLN A 644 -25.38 -30.93 91.28
C GLN A 644 -26.80 -31.27 90.70
N GLN A 645 -26.74 -31.86 89.48
CA GLN A 645 -27.62 -32.85 88.79
C GLN A 645 -28.98 -32.35 88.23
N THR A 646 -29.37 -32.44 86.93
CA THR A 646 -29.27 -33.37 85.76
C THR A 646 -30.36 -34.46 85.62
N THR A 647 -31.24 -34.28 84.62
CA THR A 647 -31.94 -35.29 83.77
C THR A 647 -32.65 -34.50 82.64
N ILE A 648 -32.53 -34.74 81.32
CA ILE A 648 -32.60 -35.91 80.42
C ILE A 648 -34.02 -36.34 80.03
N SER A 649 -34.36 -36.18 78.74
CA SER A 649 -35.13 -37.11 77.89
C SER A 649 -35.13 -36.58 76.43
N SER A 650 -34.55 -37.31 75.45
CA SER A 650 -35.23 -38.17 74.45
C SER A 650 -36.08 -37.39 73.40
N SER A 651 -36.13 -37.71 72.10
CA SER A 651 -35.54 -38.80 71.27
C SER A 651 -35.28 -38.23 69.83
N LEU A 652 -35.01 -38.93 68.70
CA LEU A 652 -35.06 -40.34 68.26
C LEU A 652 -34.06 -40.53 67.07
N LEU A 653 -34.09 -41.68 66.38
CA LEU A 653 -33.31 -42.04 65.15
C LEU A 653 -34.24 -42.84 64.19
N PRO A 654 -33.87 -43.06 62.90
CA PRO A 654 -33.12 -44.27 62.47
C PRO A 654 -31.90 -43.93 61.56
N ASN A 655 -30.75 -44.62 61.60
CA ASN A 655 -30.41 -46.02 61.21
C ASN A 655 -30.55 -46.30 59.69
N PHE A 656 -29.72 -47.10 58.99
CA PHE A 656 -28.40 -47.75 59.22
C PHE A 656 -27.87 -48.18 57.83
N GLY A 657 -26.56 -48.46 57.65
CA GLY A 657 -26.09 -49.13 56.42
C GLY A 657 -24.57 -49.14 56.22
N SER A 658 -23.94 -50.27 56.51
CA SER A 658 -22.49 -50.52 56.36
C SER A 658 -22.21 -51.55 55.28
N GLU A 659 -21.07 -51.48 54.59
CA GLU A 659 -20.32 -52.71 54.26
C GLU A 659 -18.82 -52.49 54.00
N ARG A 660 -18.07 -53.60 54.01
CA ARG A 660 -16.60 -53.69 53.88
C ARG A 660 -16.20 -54.09 52.46
N PHE A 661 -14.96 -53.82 52.04
CA PHE A 661 -13.90 -54.84 51.85
C PHE A 661 -12.67 -54.28 51.10
N LEU A 662 -11.53 -54.94 51.27
CA LEU A 662 -10.22 -54.63 50.68
C LEU A 662 -10.00 -55.47 49.41
N TYR A 663 -9.26 -54.97 48.39
CA TYR A 663 -7.98 -55.55 47.94
C TYR A 663 -7.31 -54.85 46.72
N ASN A 664 -5.97 -54.89 46.72
CA ASN A 664 -4.96 -54.87 45.64
C ASN A 664 -5.15 -54.19 44.26
N ARG A 665 -4.16 -53.34 43.94
CA ARG A 665 -3.00 -53.60 43.03
C ARG A 665 -3.20 -54.39 41.72
N GLU A 666 -2.48 -53.87 40.71
CA GLU A 666 -1.96 -54.49 39.47
C GLU A 666 -2.74 -54.30 38.15
N SER A 667 -2.03 -53.59 37.25
CA SER A 667 -2.02 -53.61 35.79
C SER A 667 -2.66 -54.79 35.05
N TYR A 668 -3.27 -54.52 33.88
CA TYR A 668 -2.73 -55.01 32.59
C TYR A 668 -3.33 -54.25 31.38
N THR A 669 -2.73 -54.54 30.22
CA THR A 669 -3.02 -54.14 28.82
C THR A 669 -4.46 -54.46 28.35
N ASP A 670 -4.95 -54.19 27.14
CA ASP A 670 -4.43 -53.63 25.87
C ASP A 670 -5.66 -53.20 25.01
N LEU A 671 -5.45 -52.46 23.91
CA LEU A 671 -6.13 -52.71 22.61
C LEU A 671 -5.73 -51.69 21.51
N ASN A 672 -4.95 -52.19 20.55
CA ASN A 672 -4.95 -51.82 19.12
C ASN A 672 -4.42 -50.45 18.65
N LYS A 673 -3.09 -50.35 18.68
CA LYS A 673 -2.20 -50.28 17.50
C LYS A 673 -2.69 -49.61 16.19
N GLN A 674 -1.89 -48.59 15.82
CA GLN A 674 -1.15 -48.42 14.55
C GLN A 674 -1.86 -47.91 13.27
N GLN A 675 -1.43 -46.70 12.92
CA GLN A 675 -1.30 -46.19 11.55
C GLN A 675 -0.40 -47.09 10.68
N ARG A 676 -0.72 -47.26 9.38
CA ARG A 676 0.11 -46.91 8.18
C ARG A 676 -0.51 -47.41 6.86
N PRO A 677 -0.07 -46.94 5.67
CA PRO A 677 -0.94 -46.77 4.51
C PRO A 677 -0.90 -47.90 3.46
N ARG A 678 -1.92 -47.96 2.59
CA ARG A 678 -1.94 -48.64 1.27
C ARG A 678 -2.96 -47.95 0.35
N LYS A 679 -2.54 -47.43 -0.80
CA LYS A 679 -2.49 -48.04 -2.14
C LYS A 679 -3.87 -48.25 -2.80
N ARG A 680 -4.06 -47.57 -3.94
CA ARG A 680 -5.12 -47.80 -4.93
C ARG A 680 -5.06 -49.24 -5.49
N PRO A 681 -6.20 -49.89 -5.78
CA PRO A 681 -6.24 -51.08 -6.63
C PRO A 681 -6.24 -50.72 -8.14
N LYS A 682 -5.78 -51.68 -8.96
CA LYS A 682 -5.95 -51.73 -10.43
C LYS A 682 -6.79 -52.96 -10.78
N ASN A 683 -7.54 -52.88 -11.87
CA ASN A 683 -7.83 -53.91 -12.90
C ASN A 683 -8.57 -53.16 -14.04
N SER A 684 -8.05 -53.04 -15.27
CA SER A 684 -8.10 -54.02 -16.39
C SER A 684 -9.52 -54.58 -16.60
N THR A 685 -10.21 -54.31 -17.71
CA THR A 685 -9.92 -54.73 -19.11
C THR A 685 -10.58 -53.76 -20.13
N ARG A 686 -9.97 -53.36 -21.26
CA ARG A 686 -9.66 -54.05 -22.55
C ARG A 686 -10.74 -53.87 -23.65
N THR A 687 -10.65 -52.78 -24.41
CA THR A 687 -11.07 -52.56 -25.84
C THR A 687 -10.69 -51.11 -26.18
N SER A 688 -10.36 -50.65 -27.39
CA SER A 688 -10.05 -51.23 -28.70
C SER A 688 -9.64 -50.02 -29.56
N SER A 689 -8.44 -50.03 -30.15
CA SER A 689 -7.90 -48.93 -30.93
C SER A 689 -8.40 -48.93 -32.38
N THR A 690 -9.28 -48.00 -32.75
CA THR A 690 -9.56 -47.62 -34.15
C THR A 690 -10.24 -46.25 -34.21
N SER A 691 -10.23 -45.63 -35.41
CA SER A 691 -10.92 -44.38 -35.77
C SER A 691 -10.58 -43.09 -34.98
N LEU A 692 -9.37 -42.55 -35.20
CA LEU A 692 -9.13 -41.09 -35.15
C LEU A 692 -8.07 -40.55 -36.15
N ASN A 693 -7.59 -41.39 -37.08
CA ASN A 693 -6.63 -41.03 -38.14
C ASN A 693 -7.30 -40.73 -39.51
N VAL A 694 -8.58 -40.33 -39.55
CA VAL A 694 -9.33 -40.17 -40.82
C VAL A 694 -9.80 -38.72 -41.08
N ILE A 695 -9.61 -37.80 -40.13
CA ILE A 695 -10.10 -36.40 -40.25
C ILE A 695 -8.97 -35.37 -40.45
N GLN A 696 -7.69 -35.77 -40.36
CA GLN A 696 -6.53 -34.89 -40.65
C GLN A 696 -5.83 -35.16 -42.00
N GLN A 697 -6.40 -35.98 -42.89
CA GLN A 697 -5.84 -36.29 -44.21
C GLN A 697 -6.68 -35.81 -45.40
N ARG A 698 -7.78 -35.05 -45.21
CA ARG A 698 -8.70 -34.66 -46.30
C ARG A 698 -8.68 -33.19 -46.74
N GLU A 699 -7.84 -32.33 -46.14
CA GLU A 699 -7.67 -30.92 -46.58
C GLU A 699 -6.27 -30.61 -47.14
N ALA A 700 -5.43 -31.63 -47.35
CA ALA A 700 -4.04 -31.47 -47.81
C ALA A 700 -3.82 -31.75 -49.33
N GLU A 701 -4.83 -32.21 -50.08
CA GLU A 701 -4.64 -32.63 -51.49
C GLU A 701 -5.16 -31.65 -52.56
N ASN A 702 -6.02 -30.69 -52.21
CA ASN A 702 -6.64 -29.77 -53.18
C ASN A 702 -5.95 -28.40 -53.27
N LEU A 703 -4.66 -28.34 -53.64
CA LEU A 703 -4.01 -27.13 -54.18
C LEU A 703 -2.61 -27.40 -54.82
N ARG A 704 -2.52 -28.34 -55.77
CA ARG A 704 -1.36 -28.42 -56.69
C ARG A 704 -1.45 -27.32 -57.76
N VAL A 705 -0.80 -26.18 -57.52
CA VAL A 705 -0.56 -25.15 -58.56
C VAL A 705 0.90 -25.23 -59.01
N SER A 706 1.12 -25.40 -60.30
CA SER A 706 2.45 -25.46 -60.92
C SER A 706 3.11 -24.07 -60.96
N ILE A 707 4.05 -23.82 -60.04
CA ILE A 707 4.89 -22.61 -60.07
C ILE A 707 5.97 -22.79 -61.16
N SER A 708 6.03 -21.85 -62.11
CA SER A 708 7.04 -21.84 -63.17
C SER A 708 8.46 -21.73 -62.60
N SER A 709 9.46 -22.20 -63.36
CA SER A 709 10.88 -22.16 -62.96
C SER A 709 11.35 -20.74 -62.57
N LYS A 710 10.86 -19.72 -63.28
CA LYS A 710 11.13 -18.30 -63.01
C LYS A 710 10.51 -17.84 -61.68
N GLY A 711 9.31 -18.29 -61.35
CA GLY A 711 8.67 -18.02 -60.06
C GLY A 711 9.38 -18.67 -58.87
N LYS A 712 9.91 -19.90 -59.04
CA LYS A 712 10.73 -20.57 -58.01
C LYS A 712 12.05 -19.83 -57.73
N SER A 713 12.68 -19.25 -58.76
CA SER A 713 13.90 -18.44 -58.59
C SER A 713 13.65 -17.18 -57.74
N ILE A 714 12.56 -16.46 -58.03
CA ILE A 714 12.19 -15.24 -57.28
C ILE A 714 11.83 -15.59 -55.83
N LEU A 715 11.04 -16.65 -55.60
CA LEU A 715 10.69 -17.09 -54.25
C LEU A 715 11.92 -17.50 -53.43
N LYS A 716 12.92 -18.12 -54.07
CA LYS A 716 14.17 -18.54 -53.43
C LYS A 716 15.04 -17.35 -53.01
N ASN A 717 15.02 -16.24 -53.76
CA ASN A 717 15.71 -15.02 -53.39
C ASN A 717 14.96 -14.22 -52.31
N VAL A 718 13.62 -14.23 -52.31
CA VAL A 718 12.81 -13.57 -51.25
C VAL A 718 12.91 -14.33 -49.92
N LEU A 719 12.98 -15.66 -49.94
CA LEU A 719 13.16 -16.51 -48.75
C LEU A 719 14.63 -16.62 -48.29
N ALA A 720 15.57 -15.94 -48.94
CA ALA A 720 16.96 -15.82 -48.48
C ALA A 720 17.23 -14.51 -47.72
N VAL A 721 16.21 -13.64 -47.61
CA VAL A 721 16.24 -12.33 -46.92
C VAL A 721 15.36 -12.34 -45.65
N TYR A 722 14.78 -13.51 -45.32
CA TYR A 722 14.00 -13.81 -44.11
C TYR A 722 14.57 -15.05 -43.41
#